data_AF-A0A9D7KG20-F1
#
_entry.id   AF-A0A9D7KG20-F1
#
_cell.length_a   1.000
_cell.length_b   1.000
_cell.length_c   1.000
_cell.angle_alpha   90.00
_cell.angle_beta   90.00
_cell.angle_gamma   90.00
#
_symmetry.space_group_name_H-M   'P 1'
#
loop_
_entity.id
_entity.type
_entity.pdbx_description
1 polymer ?
#
loop_
_entity_poly.entity_id
_entity_poly.type
_entity_poly.pdbx_seq_one_letter_code
_entity_poly.pdbx_strand_id
1 'polypeptide(L)'
;MRRYFLLCFFLIAVVSAQASGIKGSKDIQITKTTQPINIDGRLDESVWKDMQVYDFFQRDPEEGKISTQKTAIKVTYDDEAFYVAAHCYDTDPDSIVTVLSRKDQWVQSDYFMLFLDPYNDKRSGYYFYATPSGSVGDGTLFNRDWDDNSWNGVWDAQTARTADGWSVEMKIPFSQLRFNKRSNMKWGINFKRSIARRGEESYYILMKKGESGFVEKFAELKGFEDIGNNANIEVLPYVLSKAQYLIHDGNDPFYKGNQYGTSIGADLKWGINNNLTLDLTVNPDFGQVEVDPAVLNLSSFETFFDEKRPFFIEGSNLLSFGYGGTNSNWGINWGNPDMFYSRRIGKSPTGSAADGDFVDYPTNTQILGAAKLTGKISDGWSVYALNAVTNSMNARSYTNGVTTKTEVEPLANATVFRSLKEFDDSRYGLGFMGTSLIRKFDDPALESAFSKNSYAAGMDGWVTLDSAKIYVVNGYFMFSGINGSKEFITELQKRPIHAFQRPDSRYAKLDTNATSLNGWGGRIALNKQEGNFYINTAIGALSPGFNVNDLGFSSRSNYINGHVVLGLRDYEKDSFSRSKSIYIAHFKSYNFDGEIEGNGFFTNGSINFINFYQFRYNFSFDLERFNPRHTRGGPNCKNAKWLGWGNGFLIRFQEFFNRGR
;
A
#
# COMPACT_ATOMS: atom_id res chain seq x y z
N MET A 1 -53.14 -7.37 50.44
CA MET A 1 -52.01 -6.82 49.66
C MET A 1 -50.78 -7.67 49.90
N ARG A 2 -50.72 -8.77 49.14
CA ARG A 2 -49.74 -9.85 49.12
C ARG A 2 -49.89 -10.40 47.69
N ARG A 3 -48.79 -10.72 47.01
CA ARG A 3 -48.64 -10.97 45.55
C ARG A 3 -48.22 -9.69 44.82
N TYR A 4 -47.01 -9.72 44.26
CA TYR A 4 -46.41 -8.89 43.19
C TYR A 4 -44.90 -8.60 43.37
N PHE A 5 -44.27 -9.07 44.45
CA PHE A 5 -42.80 -8.88 44.66
C PHE A 5 -41.94 -10.15 44.49
N LEU A 6 -42.54 -11.28 44.08
CA LEU A 6 -41.86 -12.59 44.01
C LEU A 6 -41.71 -13.16 42.59
N LEU A 7 -42.06 -12.40 41.55
CA LEU A 7 -41.92 -12.82 40.15
C LEU A 7 -40.67 -12.28 39.43
N CYS A 8 -39.93 -11.34 40.02
CA CYS A 8 -38.72 -10.77 39.40
C CYS A 8 -37.42 -11.53 39.72
N PHE A 9 -37.45 -12.50 40.65
CA PHE A 9 -36.25 -13.28 41.01
C PHE A 9 -36.19 -14.69 40.39
N PHE A 10 -37.24 -15.11 39.68
CA PHE A 10 -37.31 -16.41 39.01
C PHE A 10 -37.15 -16.33 37.47
N LEU A 11 -36.99 -15.13 36.91
CA LEU A 11 -36.74 -14.92 35.47
C LEU A 11 -35.27 -14.61 35.12
N ILE A 12 -34.36 -14.62 36.10
CA ILE A 12 -32.92 -14.37 35.90
C ILE A 12 -32.10 -15.69 35.84
N ALA A 13 -32.73 -16.85 36.05
CA ALA A 13 -32.02 -18.13 36.19
C ALA A 13 -32.13 -19.11 34.99
N VAL A 14 -32.76 -18.74 33.87
CA VAL A 14 -32.83 -19.62 32.67
C VAL A 14 -32.59 -18.83 31.37
N VAL A 15 -31.47 -18.12 31.30
CA VAL A 15 -30.75 -17.89 30.03
C VAL A 15 -29.26 -18.11 30.32
N SER A 16 -28.92 -19.29 30.83
CA SER A 16 -27.63 -19.88 30.53
C SER A 16 -27.83 -20.74 29.28
N ALA A 17 -28.01 -20.05 28.15
CA ALA A 17 -27.77 -20.69 26.87
C ALA A 17 -26.30 -21.12 26.91
N GLN A 18 -26.09 -22.43 27.01
CA GLN A 18 -24.80 -23.04 26.78
C GLN A 18 -24.38 -22.63 25.36
N ALA A 19 -23.57 -21.59 25.28
CA ALA A 19 -22.59 -21.47 24.20
C ALA A 19 -21.55 -22.56 24.47
N SER A 20 -21.91 -23.80 24.15
CA SER A 20 -20.96 -24.87 23.87
C SER A 20 -20.27 -24.54 22.55
N GLY A 21 -19.48 -23.46 22.58
CA GLY A 21 -18.41 -23.27 21.61
C GLY A 21 -17.45 -24.44 21.78
N ILE A 22 -17.30 -25.21 20.72
CA ILE A 22 -16.32 -26.30 20.62
C ILE A 22 -14.96 -25.74 21.05
N LYS A 23 -14.55 -26.04 22.29
CA LYS A 23 -13.23 -25.72 22.85
C LYS A 23 -12.21 -26.78 22.40
N GLY A 24 -12.12 -26.98 21.10
CA GLY A 24 -10.89 -27.48 20.50
C GLY A 24 -10.00 -26.27 20.24
N SER A 25 -8.70 -26.35 20.55
CA SER A 25 -7.78 -25.30 20.10
C SER A 25 -7.83 -25.26 18.57
N LYS A 26 -7.99 -24.07 17.97
CA LYS A 26 -7.89 -23.89 16.51
C LYS A 26 -6.44 -23.84 16.03
N ASP A 27 -5.49 -24.12 16.91
CA ASP A 27 -4.08 -24.16 16.58
C ASP A 27 -3.76 -25.32 15.63
N ILE A 28 -2.79 -25.10 14.76
CA ILE A 28 -2.30 -26.10 13.81
C ILE A 28 -0.92 -26.56 14.27
N GLN A 29 -0.71 -27.87 14.30
CA GLN A 29 0.63 -28.43 14.51
C GLN A 29 1.33 -28.63 13.17
N ILE A 30 2.59 -28.24 13.11
CA ILE A 30 3.48 -28.49 11.98
C ILE A 30 4.58 -29.45 12.42
N THR A 31 4.98 -30.33 11.51
CA THR A 31 6.11 -31.24 11.72
C THR A 31 7.10 -31.09 10.57
N LYS A 32 8.38 -31.23 10.89
CA LYS A 32 9.45 -31.24 9.91
C LYS A 32 9.34 -32.50 9.05
N THR A 33 9.52 -32.36 7.73
CA THR A 33 9.66 -33.48 6.79
C THR A 33 11.11 -33.61 6.33
N THR A 34 11.53 -34.84 6.07
CA THR A 34 12.79 -35.17 5.39
C THR A 34 12.55 -35.79 4.02
N GLN A 35 11.29 -36.04 3.65
CA GLN A 35 10.94 -36.51 2.33
C GLN A 35 10.93 -35.34 1.33
N PRO A 36 11.57 -35.49 0.17
CA PRO A 36 11.39 -34.55 -0.93
C PRO A 36 9.92 -34.47 -1.34
N ILE A 37 9.43 -33.25 -1.54
CA ILE A 37 8.08 -32.96 -2.03
C ILE A 37 8.21 -32.46 -3.46
N ASN A 38 7.54 -33.12 -4.41
CA ASN A 38 7.49 -32.66 -5.79
C ASN A 38 6.24 -31.81 -5.99
N ILE A 39 6.41 -30.52 -6.25
CA ILE A 39 5.28 -29.61 -6.43
C ILE A 39 4.67 -29.87 -7.82
N ASP A 40 3.65 -30.73 -7.88
CA ASP A 40 2.92 -31.09 -9.11
C ASP A 40 1.39 -30.99 -8.96
N GLY A 41 0.92 -30.73 -7.74
CA GLY A 41 -0.47 -30.54 -7.40
C GLY A 41 -1.25 -31.83 -7.17
N ARG A 42 -0.64 -33.02 -7.27
CA ARG A 42 -1.37 -34.31 -7.25
C ARG A 42 -1.52 -34.94 -5.86
N LEU A 43 -0.76 -34.48 -4.87
CA LEU A 43 -0.83 -34.95 -3.48
C LEU A 43 -0.50 -36.44 -3.31
N ASP A 44 0.38 -37.00 -4.15
CA ASP A 44 0.72 -38.43 -4.15
C ASP A 44 1.71 -38.81 -3.02
N GLU A 45 2.46 -37.84 -2.50
CA GLU A 45 3.48 -38.01 -1.48
C GLU A 45 2.90 -38.50 -0.14
N SER A 46 3.69 -39.31 0.57
CA SER A 46 3.24 -39.92 1.82
C SER A 46 2.98 -38.89 2.92
N VAL A 47 3.66 -37.74 2.88
CA VAL A 47 3.46 -36.62 3.81
C VAL A 47 2.05 -36.04 3.71
N TRP A 48 1.35 -36.22 2.59
CA TRP A 48 -0.01 -35.68 2.38
C TRP A 48 -1.14 -36.64 2.76
N LYS A 49 -0.90 -37.94 2.98
CA LYS A 49 -2.00 -38.93 3.07
C LYS A 49 -2.96 -38.78 4.26
N ASP A 50 -2.58 -38.05 5.28
CA ASP A 50 -3.31 -37.78 6.53
C ASP A 50 -3.77 -36.32 6.64
N MET A 51 -4.09 -35.66 5.51
CA MET A 51 -4.64 -34.29 5.54
C MET A 51 -5.88 -34.20 6.44
N GLN A 52 -5.95 -33.12 7.21
CA GLN A 52 -7.11 -32.86 8.05
C GLN A 52 -8.15 -32.05 7.28
N VAL A 53 -9.42 -32.46 7.36
CA VAL A 53 -10.54 -31.63 6.91
C VAL A 53 -10.82 -30.56 7.97
N TYR A 54 -10.80 -29.30 7.56
CA TYR A 54 -11.08 -28.16 8.43
C TYR A 54 -12.46 -27.58 8.13
N ASP A 55 -13.16 -27.17 9.18
CA ASP A 55 -14.40 -26.40 9.05
C ASP A 55 -14.06 -24.96 8.66
N PHE A 56 -14.44 -24.60 7.44
CA PHE A 56 -14.41 -23.23 6.96
C PHE A 56 -15.76 -22.56 7.24
N PHE A 57 -15.74 -21.28 7.56
CA PHE A 57 -16.93 -20.48 7.82
C PHE A 57 -17.05 -19.36 6.78
N GLN A 58 -18.24 -19.25 6.18
CA GLN A 58 -18.57 -18.26 5.18
C GLN A 58 -18.45 -16.86 5.75
N ARG A 59 -17.81 -15.96 4.99
CA ARG A 59 -17.97 -14.51 5.08
C ARG A 59 -19.07 -14.05 4.15
N ASP A 60 -19.11 -14.63 2.96
CA ASP A 60 -20.12 -14.46 1.93
C ASP A 60 -20.54 -15.83 1.41
N PRO A 61 -21.81 -16.03 1.00
CA PRO A 61 -22.90 -15.08 1.06
C PRO A 61 -23.55 -14.98 2.46
N GLU A 62 -23.51 -16.03 3.28
CA GLU A 62 -24.17 -16.08 4.59
C GLU A 62 -23.15 -16.18 5.73
N GLU A 63 -22.80 -15.04 6.31
CA GLU A 63 -21.75 -14.94 7.33
C GLU A 63 -21.93 -15.94 8.50
N GLY A 64 -20.86 -16.63 8.87
CA GLY A 64 -20.79 -17.56 9.99
C GLY A 64 -21.33 -18.95 9.70
N LYS A 65 -21.98 -19.20 8.55
CA LYS A 65 -22.38 -20.57 8.16
C LYS A 65 -21.15 -21.40 7.78
N ILE A 66 -21.22 -22.71 7.94
CA ILE A 66 -20.19 -23.62 7.42
C ILE A 66 -20.12 -23.51 5.90
N SER A 67 -18.91 -23.58 5.34
CA SER A 67 -18.68 -23.56 3.89
C SER A 67 -19.47 -24.69 3.21
N THR A 68 -19.99 -24.40 2.02
CA THR A 68 -20.80 -25.40 1.31
C THR A 68 -19.97 -26.53 0.69
N GLN A 69 -18.64 -26.40 0.66
CA GLN A 69 -17.72 -27.40 0.15
C GLN A 69 -16.59 -27.66 1.16
N LYS A 70 -16.16 -28.92 1.28
CA LYS A 70 -15.12 -29.32 2.25
C LYS A 70 -13.73 -28.96 1.74
N THR A 71 -12.81 -28.64 2.65
CA THR A 71 -11.40 -28.40 2.31
C THR A 71 -10.52 -29.18 3.28
N ALA A 72 -9.68 -30.07 2.75
CA ALA A 72 -8.63 -30.71 3.51
C ALA A 72 -7.32 -29.95 3.33
N ILE A 73 -6.56 -29.76 4.40
CA ILE A 73 -5.31 -29.00 4.39
C ILE A 73 -4.26 -29.77 5.17
N LYS A 74 -3.01 -29.69 4.72
CA LYS A 74 -1.85 -30.09 5.49
C LYS A 74 -0.70 -29.11 5.27
N VAL A 75 0.05 -28.86 6.33
CA VAL A 75 1.22 -27.99 6.32
C VAL A 75 2.42 -28.76 6.86
N THR A 76 3.60 -28.52 6.29
CA THR A 76 4.87 -29.11 6.72
C THR A 76 6.01 -28.17 6.31
N TYR A 77 7.24 -28.51 6.70
CA TYR A 77 8.42 -27.74 6.33
C TYR A 77 9.65 -28.64 6.34
N ASP A 78 10.68 -28.25 5.60
CA ASP A 78 12.01 -28.85 5.67
C ASP A 78 13.03 -27.77 6.08
N ASP A 79 14.31 -27.92 5.72
CA ASP A 79 15.33 -26.91 6.01
C ASP A 79 15.33 -25.72 5.02
N GLU A 80 14.63 -25.84 3.89
CA GLU A 80 14.64 -24.86 2.80
C GLU A 80 13.35 -24.05 2.71
N ALA A 81 12.20 -24.70 2.90
CA ALA A 81 10.90 -24.13 2.60
C ALA A 81 9.79 -24.58 3.56
N PHE A 82 8.77 -23.73 3.61
CA PHE A 82 7.47 -24.03 4.16
C PHE A 82 6.55 -24.54 3.04
N TYR A 83 5.81 -25.61 3.32
CA TYR A 83 4.93 -26.26 2.34
C TYR A 83 3.48 -26.29 2.82
N VAL A 84 2.55 -26.06 1.88
CA VAL A 84 1.12 -26.18 2.09
C VAL A 84 0.50 -27.00 0.98
N ALA A 85 -0.29 -27.99 1.35
CA ALA A 85 -1.17 -28.70 0.45
C ALA A 85 -2.62 -28.47 0.85
N ALA A 86 -3.50 -28.30 -0.14
CA ALA A 86 -4.94 -28.29 0.10
C ALA A 86 -5.69 -29.11 -0.97
N HIS A 87 -6.64 -29.92 -0.53
CA HIS A 87 -7.64 -30.57 -1.39
C HIS A 87 -8.98 -29.87 -1.21
N CYS A 88 -9.40 -29.15 -2.25
CA CYS A 88 -10.65 -28.41 -2.31
C CYS A 88 -11.73 -29.30 -2.93
N TYR A 89 -12.40 -30.12 -2.11
CA TYR A 89 -13.51 -30.95 -2.55
C TYR A 89 -14.61 -30.10 -3.18
N ASP A 90 -15.23 -30.59 -4.24
CA ASP A 90 -16.36 -29.96 -4.89
C ASP A 90 -17.37 -31.02 -5.34
N THR A 91 -18.63 -30.90 -4.91
CA THR A 91 -19.70 -31.82 -5.34
C THR A 91 -20.05 -31.71 -6.83
N ASP A 92 -19.68 -30.59 -7.47
CA ASP A 92 -19.94 -30.29 -8.89
C ASP A 92 -18.60 -29.96 -9.60
N PRO A 93 -17.66 -30.92 -9.71
CA PRO A 93 -16.29 -30.65 -10.18
C PRO A 93 -16.24 -30.08 -11.61
N ASP A 94 -17.19 -30.47 -12.47
CA ASP A 94 -17.32 -29.93 -13.83
C ASP A 94 -17.72 -28.44 -13.87
N SER A 95 -18.24 -27.92 -12.76
CA SER A 95 -18.69 -26.52 -12.62
C SER A 95 -17.65 -25.63 -11.92
N ILE A 96 -16.45 -26.14 -11.59
CA ILE A 96 -15.38 -25.33 -11.02
C ILE A 96 -14.98 -24.24 -12.03
N VAL A 97 -15.09 -22.98 -11.62
CA VAL A 97 -14.74 -21.85 -12.48
C VAL A 97 -13.24 -21.71 -12.50
N THR A 98 -12.65 -21.85 -13.68
CA THR A 98 -11.21 -21.70 -13.89
C THR A 98 -10.94 -20.69 -14.97
N VAL A 99 -10.28 -19.59 -14.61
CA VAL A 99 -9.85 -18.57 -15.57
C VAL A 99 -8.35 -18.39 -15.40
N LEU A 100 -7.61 -18.65 -16.47
CA LEU A 100 -6.16 -18.41 -16.48
C LEU A 100 -5.91 -16.91 -16.61
N SER A 101 -5.17 -16.37 -15.64
CA SER A 101 -4.66 -15.01 -15.63
C SER A 101 -3.13 -14.98 -15.47
N ARG A 102 -2.53 -13.83 -15.76
CA ARG A 102 -1.13 -13.55 -15.38
C ARG A 102 -1.03 -13.48 -13.85
N LYS A 103 0.18 -13.69 -13.32
CA LYS A 103 0.47 -13.51 -11.90
C LYS A 103 -0.05 -12.16 -11.39
N ASP A 104 -0.62 -12.15 -10.19
CA ASP A 104 -1.17 -10.97 -9.49
C ASP A 104 -2.35 -10.28 -10.20
N GLN A 105 -2.94 -10.89 -11.23
CA GLN A 105 -4.15 -10.39 -11.88
C GLN A 105 -5.41 -11.07 -11.34
N TRP A 106 -6.27 -10.26 -10.72
CA TRP A 106 -7.57 -10.71 -10.22
C TRP A 106 -8.54 -11.01 -11.35
N VAL A 107 -8.94 -12.28 -11.43
CA VAL A 107 -10.00 -12.76 -12.32
C VAL A 107 -11.06 -13.49 -11.51
N GLN A 108 -12.29 -13.52 -12.02
CA GLN A 108 -13.36 -14.28 -11.38
C GLN A 108 -13.13 -15.78 -11.60
N SER A 109 -12.51 -16.42 -10.61
CA SER A 109 -12.17 -17.85 -10.58
C SER A 109 -12.34 -18.39 -9.16
N ASP A 110 -12.49 -19.71 -9.03
CA ASP A 110 -12.24 -20.37 -7.76
C ASP A 110 -10.77 -20.17 -7.37
N TYR A 111 -10.49 -20.05 -6.07
CA TYR A 111 -9.11 -19.97 -5.55
C TYR A 111 -9.00 -20.43 -4.10
N PHE A 112 -7.79 -20.87 -3.75
CA PHE A 112 -7.35 -21.14 -2.39
C PHE A 112 -6.26 -20.14 -2.02
N MET A 113 -6.32 -19.61 -0.80
CA MET A 113 -5.40 -18.60 -0.31
C MET A 113 -4.90 -18.95 1.08
N LEU A 114 -3.60 -18.85 1.25
CA LEU A 114 -2.86 -18.96 2.49
C LEU A 114 -2.55 -17.55 3.01
N PHE A 115 -2.75 -17.34 4.31
CA PHE A 115 -2.23 -16.19 5.03
C PHE A 115 -1.25 -16.65 6.11
N LEU A 116 -0.12 -15.96 6.21
CA LEU A 116 0.93 -16.22 7.20
C LEU A 116 1.32 -14.94 7.93
N ASP A 117 1.49 -15.02 9.25
CA ASP A 117 2.20 -14.04 10.08
C ASP A 117 3.43 -14.73 10.69
N PRO A 118 4.58 -14.75 9.99
CA PRO A 118 5.78 -15.42 10.48
C PRO A 118 6.46 -14.70 11.65
N TYR A 119 6.15 -13.41 11.87
CA TYR A 119 6.63 -12.67 13.03
C TYR A 119 5.83 -12.98 14.30
N ASN A 120 4.59 -13.46 14.12
CA ASN A 120 3.55 -13.57 15.15
C ASN A 120 3.37 -12.26 15.91
N ASP A 121 3.41 -11.14 15.18
CA ASP A 121 3.20 -9.79 15.71
C ASP A 121 1.75 -9.34 15.61
N LYS A 122 0.88 -10.19 15.05
CA LYS A 122 -0.56 -10.01 14.91
C LYS A 122 -0.93 -8.82 14.04
N ARG A 123 0.00 -8.32 13.22
CA ARG A 123 -0.16 -7.07 12.48
C ARG A 123 0.33 -7.15 11.05
N SER A 124 1.43 -7.85 10.82
CA SER A 124 2.06 -7.98 9.52
C SER A 124 2.10 -9.43 9.07
N GLY A 125 2.24 -9.65 7.77
CA GLY A 125 2.23 -10.99 7.24
C GLY A 125 2.37 -11.02 5.73
N TYR A 126 2.06 -12.18 5.18
CA TYR A 126 2.08 -12.47 3.75
C TYR A 126 0.79 -13.20 3.39
N TYR A 127 0.40 -13.08 2.13
CA TYR A 127 -0.61 -13.95 1.57
C TYR A 127 -0.15 -14.51 0.23
N PHE A 128 -0.61 -15.72 -0.06
CA PHE A 128 -0.32 -16.45 -1.29
C PHE A 128 -1.60 -17.11 -1.76
N TYR A 129 -1.94 -17.01 -3.05
CA TYR A 129 -3.10 -17.70 -3.58
C TYR A 129 -2.78 -18.42 -4.88
N ALA A 130 -3.56 -19.48 -5.13
CA ALA A 130 -3.56 -20.20 -6.39
C ALA A 130 -4.99 -20.50 -6.83
N THR A 131 -5.21 -20.51 -8.13
CA THR A 131 -6.46 -20.91 -8.77
C THR A 131 -6.34 -22.33 -9.34
N PRO A 132 -7.43 -23.07 -9.57
CA PRO A 132 -7.37 -24.38 -10.21
C PRO A 132 -6.85 -24.37 -11.66
N SER A 133 -6.60 -23.18 -12.24
CA SER A 133 -5.97 -23.02 -13.56
C SER A 133 -4.44 -22.91 -13.49
N GLY A 134 -3.86 -22.86 -12.29
CA GLY A 134 -2.43 -22.63 -12.06
C GLY A 134 -2.04 -21.16 -11.97
N SER A 135 -2.96 -20.21 -12.12
CA SER A 135 -2.65 -18.79 -11.83
C SER A 135 -2.39 -18.60 -10.34
N VAL A 136 -1.35 -17.84 -10.03
CA VAL A 136 -0.88 -17.54 -8.67
C VAL A 136 -0.84 -16.04 -8.42
N GLY A 137 -0.81 -15.64 -7.15
CA GLY A 137 -0.42 -14.29 -6.78
C GLY A 137 -0.11 -14.16 -5.30
N ASP A 138 0.49 -13.04 -4.93
CA ASP A 138 1.01 -12.81 -3.60
C ASP A 138 0.98 -11.34 -3.18
N GLY A 139 1.27 -11.11 -1.90
CA GLY A 139 1.36 -9.78 -1.32
C GLY A 139 1.68 -9.81 0.17
N THR A 140 1.81 -8.63 0.75
CA THR A 140 2.05 -8.47 2.20
C THR A 140 0.82 -7.96 2.91
N LEU A 141 0.67 -8.34 4.18
CA LEU A 141 -0.29 -7.77 5.12
C LEU A 141 0.44 -6.81 6.05
N PHE A 142 -0.19 -5.70 6.38
CA PHE A 142 0.33 -4.73 7.34
C PHE A 142 -0.79 -3.98 8.04
N ASN A 143 -0.45 -3.31 9.14
CA ASN A 143 -1.42 -2.52 9.91
C ASN A 143 -2.70 -3.30 10.27
N ARG A 144 -2.57 -4.62 10.52
CA ARG A 144 -3.60 -5.58 10.94
C ARG A 144 -4.65 -5.95 9.89
N ASP A 145 -5.01 -5.03 9.00
CA ASP A 145 -6.14 -5.17 8.08
C ASP A 145 -5.82 -4.79 6.62
N TRP A 146 -4.64 -4.23 6.34
CA TRP A 146 -4.27 -3.72 5.02
C TRP A 146 -3.37 -4.69 4.28
N ASP A 147 -3.45 -4.65 2.95
CA ASP A 147 -2.65 -5.44 2.04
C ASP A 147 -1.85 -4.56 1.07
N ASP A 148 -0.70 -5.05 0.64
CA ASP A 148 0.12 -4.50 -0.43
C ASP A 148 0.46 -5.61 -1.44
N ASN A 149 -0.10 -5.46 -2.64
CA ASN A 149 -0.04 -6.44 -3.72
C ASN A 149 1.12 -6.15 -4.69
N SER A 150 1.99 -5.20 -4.35
CA SER A 150 3.19 -4.88 -5.12
C SER A 150 4.40 -5.74 -4.72
N TRP A 151 4.38 -6.32 -3.52
CA TRP A 151 5.36 -7.32 -3.12
C TRP A 151 5.28 -8.52 -4.06
N ASN A 152 6.43 -9.05 -4.46
CA ASN A 152 6.50 -10.11 -5.45
C ASN A 152 7.57 -11.13 -5.03
N GLY A 153 7.13 -12.22 -4.39
CA GLY A 153 7.99 -13.29 -3.92
C GLY A 153 8.34 -14.33 -4.99
N VAL A 154 9.49 -15.00 -4.84
CA VAL A 154 9.87 -16.17 -5.65
C VAL A 154 9.47 -17.45 -4.93
N TRP A 155 8.35 -18.05 -5.33
CA TRP A 155 7.79 -19.28 -4.74
C TRP A 155 7.09 -20.10 -5.81
N ASP A 156 6.89 -21.39 -5.55
CA ASP A 156 6.28 -22.33 -6.50
C ASP A 156 4.91 -22.78 -6.02
N ALA A 157 3.97 -22.95 -6.97
CA ALA A 157 2.75 -23.67 -6.73
C ALA A 157 2.28 -24.41 -7.98
N GLN A 158 1.65 -25.56 -7.75
CA GLN A 158 0.99 -26.33 -8.80
C GLN A 158 -0.40 -26.76 -8.35
N THR A 159 -1.29 -26.89 -9.30
CA THR A 159 -2.69 -27.29 -9.06
C THR A 159 -3.09 -28.40 -10.00
N ALA A 160 -3.84 -29.37 -9.49
CA ALA A 160 -4.41 -30.43 -10.30
C ALA A 160 -5.92 -30.50 -10.10
N ARG A 161 -6.67 -30.80 -11.17
CA ARG A 161 -8.08 -31.17 -11.02
C ARG A 161 -8.17 -32.64 -10.61
N THR A 162 -9.12 -32.95 -9.73
CA THR A 162 -9.40 -34.32 -9.28
C THR A 162 -10.82 -34.70 -9.65
N ALA A 163 -11.18 -35.98 -9.50
CA ALA A 163 -12.53 -36.44 -9.81
C ALA A 163 -13.61 -35.85 -8.87
N ASP A 164 -13.20 -35.33 -7.72
CA ASP A 164 -14.04 -34.85 -6.63
C ASP A 164 -13.73 -33.40 -6.24
N GLY A 165 -13.01 -32.65 -7.08
CA GLY A 165 -12.60 -31.27 -6.79
C GLY A 165 -11.32 -30.86 -7.50
N TRP A 166 -10.43 -30.20 -6.75
CA TRP A 166 -9.09 -29.85 -7.20
C TRP A 166 -8.15 -29.71 -6.00
N SER A 167 -6.86 -29.79 -6.26
CA SER A 167 -5.80 -29.74 -5.27
C SER A 167 -4.77 -28.67 -5.63
N VAL A 168 -4.06 -28.20 -4.60
CA VAL A 168 -2.94 -27.27 -4.71
C VAL A 168 -1.80 -27.69 -3.80
N GLU A 169 -0.59 -27.54 -4.29
CA GLU A 169 0.66 -27.58 -3.51
C GLU A 169 1.39 -26.27 -3.66
N MET A 170 1.91 -25.73 -2.55
CA MET A 170 2.70 -24.51 -2.49
C MET A 170 4.02 -24.78 -1.79
N LYS A 171 5.14 -24.35 -2.38
CA LYS A 171 6.48 -24.30 -1.78
C LYS A 171 6.90 -22.84 -1.62
N ILE A 172 7.03 -22.41 -0.37
CA ILE A 172 7.41 -21.04 -0.02
C ILE A 172 8.80 -21.09 0.65
N PRO A 173 9.87 -20.72 -0.05
CA PRO A 173 11.22 -20.74 0.53
C PRO A 173 11.34 -19.81 1.74
N PHE A 174 12.05 -20.24 2.79
CA PHE A 174 12.29 -19.40 3.97
C PHE A 174 13.07 -18.11 3.65
N SER A 175 13.81 -18.09 2.55
CA SER A 175 14.50 -16.90 2.03
C SER A 175 13.54 -15.78 1.60
N GLN A 176 12.30 -16.13 1.27
CA GLN A 176 11.25 -15.16 0.92
C GLN A 176 10.49 -14.65 2.16
N LEU A 177 10.52 -15.38 3.26
CA LEU A 177 9.83 -15.03 4.50
C LEU A 177 10.79 -14.32 5.46
N ARG A 178 10.26 -13.39 6.26
CA ARG A 178 10.99 -12.79 7.39
C ARG A 178 10.31 -13.20 8.68
N PHE A 179 11.06 -13.69 9.65
CA PHE A 179 10.50 -14.32 10.85
C PHE A 179 11.43 -14.27 12.08
N ASN A 180 10.81 -14.19 13.26
CA ASN A 180 11.52 -14.14 14.52
C ASN A 180 12.04 -15.52 14.94
N LYS A 181 13.35 -15.75 14.87
CA LYS A 181 13.96 -16.98 15.39
C LYS A 181 13.89 -17.03 16.93
N ARG A 182 13.22 -18.05 17.48
CA ARG A 182 13.04 -18.28 18.92
C ARG A 182 12.94 -19.79 19.19
N SER A 183 13.29 -20.22 20.41
CA SER A 183 13.25 -21.64 20.81
C SER A 183 11.87 -22.29 20.74
N ASN A 184 10.80 -21.51 20.85
CA ASN A 184 9.41 -21.93 20.66
C ASN A 184 8.77 -21.06 19.58
N MET A 185 9.25 -21.19 18.34
CA MET A 185 8.73 -20.40 17.24
C MET A 185 7.25 -20.74 16.99
N LYS A 186 6.45 -19.69 16.84
CA LYS A 186 5.03 -19.76 16.51
C LYS A 186 4.77 -18.77 15.40
N TRP A 187 3.97 -19.15 14.42
CA TRP A 187 3.49 -18.26 13.37
C TRP A 187 1.97 -18.12 13.46
N GLY A 188 1.42 -17.02 12.98
CA GLY A 188 -0.01 -16.93 12.68
C GLY A 188 -0.30 -17.59 11.34
N ILE A 189 -1.38 -18.35 11.24
CA ILE A 189 -1.87 -18.92 9.97
C ILE A 189 -3.38 -18.76 9.82
N ASN A 190 -3.82 -18.50 8.59
CA ASN A 190 -5.23 -18.57 8.22
C ASN A 190 -5.36 -19.01 6.75
N PHE A 191 -6.55 -19.43 6.36
CA PHE A 191 -6.85 -19.86 5.01
C PHE A 191 -8.16 -19.27 4.53
N LYS A 192 -8.24 -19.02 3.23
CA LYS A 192 -9.45 -18.59 2.53
C LYS A 192 -9.68 -19.48 1.32
N ARG A 193 -10.95 -19.79 1.08
CA ARG A 193 -11.42 -20.44 -0.14
C ARG A 193 -12.49 -19.57 -0.79
N SER A 194 -12.40 -19.39 -2.10
CA SER A 194 -13.46 -18.77 -2.89
C SER A 194 -14.02 -19.78 -3.89
N ILE A 195 -15.36 -19.80 -3.98
CA ILE A 195 -16.12 -20.62 -4.92
C ILE A 195 -16.90 -19.65 -5.81
N ALA A 196 -16.38 -19.34 -6.98
CA ALA A 196 -16.84 -18.22 -7.80
C ALA A 196 -18.28 -18.42 -8.27
N ARG A 197 -18.67 -19.66 -8.64
CA ARG A 197 -20.04 -19.96 -9.09
C ARG A 197 -21.11 -19.72 -8.00
N ARG A 198 -20.73 -19.83 -6.72
CA ARG A 198 -21.62 -19.58 -5.58
C ARG A 198 -21.45 -18.16 -5.03
N GLY A 199 -20.44 -17.42 -5.49
CA GLY A 199 -20.00 -16.17 -4.86
C GLY A 199 -19.72 -16.36 -3.37
N GLU A 200 -19.22 -17.54 -3.00
CA GLU A 200 -18.91 -17.90 -1.62
C GLU A 200 -17.46 -17.55 -1.34
N GLU A 201 -17.23 -16.86 -0.23
CA GLU A 201 -15.91 -16.71 0.38
C GLU A 201 -15.97 -17.28 1.79
N SER A 202 -15.09 -18.23 2.08
CA SER A 202 -15.07 -18.92 3.37
C SER A 202 -13.66 -18.92 3.94
N TYR A 203 -13.54 -18.85 5.26
CA TYR A 203 -12.28 -18.74 5.99
C TYR A 203 -12.18 -19.81 7.07
N TYR A 204 -10.96 -20.30 7.34
CA TYR A 204 -10.73 -21.19 8.48
C TYR A 204 -10.97 -20.44 9.81
N ILE A 205 -10.29 -19.31 9.99
CA ILE A 205 -10.61 -18.33 11.02
C ILE A 205 -11.37 -17.17 10.38
N LEU A 206 -12.69 -17.17 10.57
CA LEU A 206 -13.55 -16.10 10.09
C LEU A 206 -13.37 -14.82 10.93
N MET A 207 -13.05 -13.73 10.23
CA MET A 207 -13.28 -12.38 10.71
C MET A 207 -14.64 -11.91 10.19
N LYS A 208 -15.55 -11.54 11.10
CA LYS A 208 -16.86 -11.02 10.69
C LYS A 208 -16.72 -9.64 10.05
N LYS A 209 -17.62 -9.28 9.16
CA LYS A 209 -17.63 -8.03 8.39
C LYS A 209 -17.64 -6.75 9.24
N GLY A 210 -18.19 -6.82 10.45
CA GLY A 210 -18.22 -5.71 11.41
C GLY A 210 -17.01 -5.63 12.35
N GLU A 211 -16.10 -6.60 12.29
CA GLU A 211 -14.93 -6.67 13.18
C GLU A 211 -13.66 -6.15 12.51
N SER A 212 -12.66 -5.82 13.32
CA SER A 212 -11.32 -5.40 12.88
C SER A 212 -10.23 -6.39 13.31
N GLY A 213 -9.00 -6.19 12.82
CA GLY A 213 -7.84 -6.94 13.26
C GLY A 213 -7.73 -8.32 12.61
N PHE A 214 -7.74 -8.37 11.27
CA PHE A 214 -7.68 -9.62 10.51
C PHE A 214 -6.50 -10.50 10.91
N VAL A 215 -5.28 -9.95 10.89
CA VAL A 215 -4.05 -10.69 11.23
C VAL A 215 -4.04 -11.15 12.69
N GLU A 216 -4.66 -10.39 13.60
CA GLU A 216 -4.68 -10.73 15.03
C GLU A 216 -5.45 -12.01 15.36
N LYS A 217 -6.34 -12.42 14.47
CA LYS A 217 -7.23 -13.56 14.67
C LYS A 217 -6.66 -14.85 14.10
N PHE A 218 -5.50 -14.82 13.46
CA PHE A 218 -4.88 -16.00 12.88
C PHE A 218 -4.70 -17.09 13.94
N ALA A 219 -4.87 -18.34 13.53
CA ALA A 219 -4.58 -19.49 14.38
C ALA A 219 -3.09 -19.56 14.67
N GLU A 220 -2.68 -20.08 15.84
CA GLU A 220 -1.26 -20.31 16.10
C GLU A 220 -0.80 -21.60 15.40
N LEU A 221 0.20 -21.48 14.53
CA LEU A 221 0.96 -22.58 13.95
C LEU A 221 2.16 -22.90 14.86
N LYS A 222 2.22 -24.12 15.38
CA LYS A 222 3.19 -24.55 16.41
C LYS A 222 3.89 -25.83 15.99
N GLY A 223 5.06 -26.10 16.56
CA GLY A 223 5.82 -27.34 16.32
C GLY A 223 7.05 -27.14 15.45
N PHE A 224 7.43 -25.89 15.18
CA PHE A 224 8.71 -25.59 14.56
C PHE A 224 9.87 -25.99 15.47
N GLU A 225 10.66 -26.93 14.98
CA GLU A 225 12.05 -27.17 15.40
C GLU A 225 12.96 -26.05 14.88
N ASP A 226 14.25 -26.07 15.26
CA ASP A 226 15.19 -25.02 14.90
C ASP A 226 15.40 -24.94 13.37
N ILE A 227 14.72 -23.97 12.74
CA ILE A 227 14.95 -23.60 11.34
C ILE A 227 16.31 -22.89 11.31
N GLY A 228 17.26 -23.43 10.53
CA GLY A 228 18.61 -22.92 10.41
C GLY A 228 18.67 -21.40 10.14
N ASN A 229 19.81 -20.77 10.45
CA ASN A 229 20.00 -19.36 10.14
C ASN A 229 20.27 -19.23 8.63
N ASN A 230 19.24 -18.97 7.83
CA ASN A 230 19.39 -18.70 6.41
C ASN A 230 19.75 -17.22 6.21
N ALA A 231 20.94 -16.83 6.67
CA ALA A 231 21.58 -15.61 6.18
C ALA A 231 21.84 -15.80 4.68
N ASN A 232 20.88 -15.39 3.87
CA ASN A 232 20.92 -15.54 2.43
C ASN A 232 21.63 -14.33 1.82
N ILE A 233 22.60 -14.64 0.97
CA ILE A 233 23.30 -13.67 0.14
C ILE A 233 22.90 -14.00 -1.30
N GLU A 234 22.24 -13.06 -1.96
CA GLU A 234 21.86 -13.17 -3.36
C GLU A 234 22.59 -12.08 -4.14
N VAL A 235 23.31 -12.46 -5.20
CA VAL A 235 24.06 -11.55 -6.05
C VAL A 235 23.57 -11.70 -7.48
N LEU A 236 23.15 -10.58 -8.08
CA LEU A 236 22.57 -10.52 -9.42
C LEU A 236 23.39 -9.55 -10.28
N PRO A 237 24.47 -10.03 -10.95
CA PRO A 237 25.18 -9.24 -11.93
C PRO A 237 24.40 -9.18 -13.24
N TYR A 238 24.45 -8.05 -13.95
CA TYR A 238 23.88 -7.95 -15.28
C TYR A 238 24.74 -7.10 -16.22
N VAL A 239 24.59 -7.41 -17.51
CA VAL A 239 25.21 -6.69 -18.61
C VAL A 239 24.11 -6.38 -19.63
N LEU A 240 23.82 -5.10 -19.82
CA LEU A 240 22.87 -4.65 -20.83
C LEU A 240 23.64 -4.18 -22.05
N SER A 241 23.33 -4.74 -23.22
CA SER A 241 23.83 -4.24 -24.51
C SER A 241 22.66 -3.73 -25.34
N LYS A 242 22.71 -2.46 -25.70
CA LYS A 242 21.70 -1.78 -26.52
C LYS A 242 22.27 -1.53 -27.91
N ALA A 243 21.57 -1.97 -28.94
CA ALA A 243 21.83 -1.62 -30.33
C ALA A 243 20.63 -0.83 -30.87
N GLN A 244 20.84 0.41 -31.29
CA GLN A 244 19.80 1.26 -31.87
C GLN A 244 20.12 1.55 -33.33
N TYR A 245 19.13 1.27 -34.19
CA TYR A 245 19.12 1.62 -35.60
C TYR A 245 18.03 2.66 -35.80
N LEU A 246 18.42 3.93 -35.78
CA LEU A 246 17.50 5.06 -35.89
C LEU A 246 17.62 5.65 -37.29
N ILE A 247 16.47 5.95 -37.91
CA ILE A 247 16.42 6.85 -39.07
C ILE A 247 16.48 8.26 -38.49
N HIS A 248 17.57 8.97 -38.75
CA HIS A 248 17.81 10.33 -38.25
C HIS A 248 18.15 11.26 -39.42
N ASP A 249 18.06 12.57 -39.17
CA ASP A 249 18.57 13.57 -40.11
C ASP A 249 20.09 13.41 -40.26
N GLY A 250 20.59 13.32 -41.49
CA GLY A 250 22.02 13.18 -41.77
C GLY A 250 22.88 14.35 -41.26
N ASN A 251 22.26 15.48 -40.93
CA ASN A 251 22.92 16.64 -40.31
C ASN A 251 22.97 16.57 -38.77
N ASP A 252 22.25 15.63 -38.14
CA ASP A 252 22.28 15.43 -36.68
C ASP A 252 23.59 14.73 -36.30
N PRO A 253 24.48 15.38 -35.52
CA PRO A 253 25.78 14.81 -35.16
C PRO A 253 25.71 13.81 -33.99
N PHE A 254 24.58 13.76 -33.27
CA PHE A 254 24.43 12.94 -32.07
C PHE A 254 23.93 11.54 -32.39
N TYR A 255 23.13 11.39 -33.45
CA TYR A 255 22.66 10.12 -33.92
C TYR A 255 23.56 9.59 -35.05
N LYS A 256 23.89 8.30 -34.96
CA LYS A 256 24.51 7.55 -36.05
C LYS A 256 23.55 6.42 -36.40
N GLY A 257 23.53 6.00 -37.67
CA GLY A 257 22.66 4.91 -38.15
C GLY A 257 22.79 3.60 -37.36
N ASN A 258 23.89 3.43 -36.62
CA ASN A 258 24.14 2.36 -35.66
C ASN A 258 24.77 2.91 -34.37
N GLN A 259 24.05 2.82 -33.26
CA GLN A 259 24.56 3.15 -31.92
C GLN A 259 24.58 1.90 -31.04
N TYR A 260 25.71 1.67 -30.36
CA TYR A 260 25.90 0.60 -29.41
C TYR A 260 26.18 1.18 -28.03
N GLY A 261 25.49 0.69 -27.01
CA GLY A 261 25.75 1.04 -25.62
C GLY A 261 25.85 -0.23 -24.78
N THR A 262 26.82 -0.28 -23.87
CA THR A 262 26.95 -1.37 -22.90
C THR A 262 26.91 -0.79 -21.50
N SER A 263 26.07 -1.35 -20.64
CA SER A 263 26.00 -1.02 -19.22
C SER A 263 26.26 -2.30 -18.41
N ILE A 264 26.97 -2.16 -17.30
CA ILE A 264 27.26 -3.24 -16.36
C ILE A 264 26.83 -2.77 -14.99
N GLY A 265 26.14 -3.63 -14.25
CA GLY A 265 25.79 -3.36 -12.87
C GLY A 265 25.60 -4.66 -12.09
N ALA A 266 25.35 -4.51 -10.80
CA ALA A 266 25.15 -5.64 -9.91
C ALA A 266 24.27 -5.24 -8.72
N ASP A 267 23.40 -6.15 -8.34
CA ASP A 267 22.59 -6.05 -7.13
C ASP A 267 23.03 -7.12 -6.13
N LEU A 268 23.04 -6.77 -4.85
CA LEU A 268 23.33 -7.67 -3.74
C LEU A 268 22.22 -7.54 -2.70
N LYS A 269 21.63 -8.66 -2.32
CA LYS A 269 20.67 -8.74 -1.21
C LYS A 269 21.24 -9.63 -0.13
N TRP A 270 21.37 -9.09 1.08
CA TRP A 270 21.92 -9.77 2.22
C TRP A 270 20.93 -9.75 3.40
N GLY A 271 20.35 -10.91 3.71
CA GLY A 271 19.66 -11.13 4.97
C GLY A 271 20.66 -11.20 6.12
N ILE A 272 20.95 -10.06 6.77
CA ILE A 272 21.86 -9.98 7.92
C ILE A 272 21.40 -10.94 9.02
N ASN A 273 20.09 -11.03 9.20
CA ASN A 273 19.40 -12.07 9.97
C ASN A 273 17.98 -12.25 9.41
N ASN A 274 17.19 -13.16 10.01
CA ASN A 274 15.83 -13.49 9.54
C ASN A 274 14.83 -12.31 9.57
N ASN A 275 15.19 -11.18 10.19
CA ASN A 275 14.33 -10.02 10.38
C ASN A 275 14.87 -8.75 9.71
N LEU A 276 16.10 -8.74 9.20
CA LEU A 276 16.80 -7.54 8.73
C LEU A 276 17.54 -7.81 7.43
N THR A 277 17.26 -7.02 6.41
CA THR A 277 17.81 -7.16 5.06
C THR A 277 18.53 -5.91 4.63
N LEU A 278 19.71 -6.09 4.04
CA LEU A 278 20.50 -5.07 3.38
C LEU A 278 20.50 -5.31 1.87
N ASP A 279 19.91 -4.40 1.11
CA ASP A 279 19.95 -4.39 -0.35
C ASP A 279 20.98 -3.34 -0.81
N LEU A 280 21.92 -3.73 -1.66
CA LEU A 280 22.89 -2.87 -2.30
C LEU A 280 22.74 -2.98 -3.82
N THR A 281 22.91 -1.87 -4.53
CA THR A 281 22.92 -1.85 -5.99
C THR A 281 24.00 -0.90 -6.49
N VAL A 282 24.65 -1.29 -7.58
CA VAL A 282 25.60 -0.46 -8.33
C VAL A 282 25.13 -0.38 -9.77
N ASN A 283 24.95 0.86 -10.25
CA ASN A 283 24.48 1.18 -11.59
C ASN A 283 23.16 0.48 -12.03
N PRO A 284 22.09 0.44 -11.19
CA PRO A 284 20.86 -0.34 -11.41
C PRO A 284 20.25 -0.15 -12.80
N ASP A 285 19.90 -1.26 -13.47
CA ASP A 285 19.07 -1.24 -14.68
C ASP A 285 17.58 -1.23 -14.31
N PHE A 286 17.08 -0.04 -13.98
CA PHE A 286 15.65 0.17 -13.78
C PHE A 286 14.87 0.40 -15.08
N GLY A 287 15.52 0.27 -16.24
CA GLY A 287 14.89 0.43 -17.55
C GLY A 287 14.05 -0.76 -18.01
N GLN A 288 14.12 -1.89 -17.31
CA GLN A 288 13.33 -3.10 -17.62
C GLN A 288 11.92 -3.09 -17.02
N VAL A 289 11.60 -2.06 -16.23
CA VAL A 289 10.31 -1.93 -15.57
C VAL A 289 9.29 -1.31 -16.54
N GLU A 290 8.03 -1.75 -16.48
CA GLU A 290 6.97 -1.30 -17.40
C GLU A 290 6.95 0.23 -17.56
N VAL A 291 6.82 0.67 -18.81
CA VAL A 291 6.68 2.10 -19.15
C VAL A 291 5.33 2.57 -18.61
N ASP A 292 5.33 3.71 -17.91
CA ASP A 292 4.08 4.28 -17.41
C ASP A 292 3.12 4.59 -18.56
N PRO A 293 1.80 4.44 -18.34
CA PRO A 293 0.83 4.92 -19.30
C PRO A 293 1.04 6.42 -19.52
N ALA A 294 0.97 6.86 -20.77
CA ALA A 294 1.00 8.29 -21.10
C ALA A 294 -0.25 8.96 -20.53
N VAL A 295 -0.11 9.64 -19.39
CA VAL A 295 -1.19 10.42 -18.77
C VAL A 295 -1.08 11.87 -19.21
N LEU A 296 -2.04 12.34 -20.00
CA LEU A 296 -2.18 13.77 -20.31
C LEU A 296 -2.68 14.52 -19.07
N ASN A 297 -1.76 15.07 -18.30
CA ASN A 297 -2.10 15.89 -17.14
C ASN A 297 -2.30 17.35 -17.56
N LEU A 298 -3.55 17.81 -17.54
CA LEU A 298 -3.93 19.21 -17.83
C LEU A 298 -3.89 20.11 -16.58
N SER A 299 -3.56 19.55 -15.42
CA SER A 299 -3.47 20.28 -14.15
C SER A 299 -2.08 20.88 -13.95
N SER A 300 -1.99 21.83 -13.03
CA SER A 300 -0.72 22.46 -12.61
C SER A 300 -0.05 21.73 -11.44
N PHE A 301 -0.55 20.55 -11.09
CA PHE A 301 -0.02 19.70 -10.03
C PHE A 301 0.61 18.47 -10.68
N GLU A 302 1.63 17.94 -10.04
CA GLU A 302 2.29 16.73 -10.48
C GLU A 302 1.38 15.51 -10.36
N THR A 303 1.52 14.56 -11.29
CA THR A 303 0.86 13.24 -11.23
C THR A 303 1.69 12.30 -10.38
N PHE A 304 1.05 11.58 -9.46
CA PHE A 304 1.68 10.51 -8.70
C PHE A 304 1.57 9.18 -9.47
N PHE A 305 2.68 8.47 -9.62
CA PHE A 305 2.77 7.15 -10.25
C PHE A 305 3.29 6.12 -9.23
N ASP A 306 2.69 4.93 -9.20
CA ASP A 306 3.08 3.84 -8.30
C ASP A 306 4.50 3.35 -8.56
N GLU A 307 5.25 2.94 -7.53
CA GLU A 307 6.57 2.35 -7.71
C GLU A 307 6.47 0.92 -8.28
N LYS A 308 7.38 0.58 -9.20
CA LYS A 308 7.40 -0.72 -9.88
C LYS A 308 8.74 -1.43 -9.78
N ARG A 309 9.79 -0.73 -9.32
CA ARG A 309 11.14 -1.29 -9.13
C ARG A 309 11.18 -2.10 -7.83
N PRO A 310 11.51 -3.42 -7.87
CA PRO A 310 11.53 -4.27 -6.68
C PRO A 310 12.38 -3.71 -5.53
N PHE A 311 13.53 -3.09 -5.86
CA PHE A 311 14.41 -2.45 -4.88
C PHE A 311 13.69 -1.40 -4.00
N PHE A 312 12.73 -0.64 -4.53
CA PHE A 312 12.02 0.39 -3.77
C PHE A 312 10.70 -0.10 -3.14
N ILE A 313 10.10 -1.15 -3.70
CA ILE A 313 8.84 -1.74 -3.20
C ILE A 313 9.06 -2.45 -1.87
N GLU A 314 10.13 -3.24 -1.74
CA GLU A 314 10.35 -4.05 -0.54
C GLU A 314 10.53 -3.15 0.70
N GLY A 315 9.65 -3.36 1.69
CA GLY A 315 9.61 -2.59 2.94
C GLY A 315 8.98 -1.20 2.80
N SER A 316 8.38 -0.86 1.67
CA SER A 316 7.75 0.45 1.43
C SER A 316 6.59 0.74 2.38
N ASN A 317 5.89 -0.30 2.85
CA ASN A 317 4.85 -0.20 3.87
C ASN A 317 5.33 0.46 5.18
N LEU A 318 6.62 0.35 5.54
CA LEU A 318 7.20 1.04 6.71
C LEU A 318 7.25 2.57 6.54
N LEU A 319 7.23 3.05 5.30
CA LEU A 319 7.25 4.48 4.95
C LEU A 319 5.85 5.11 4.99
N SER A 320 4.80 4.31 5.22
CA SER A 320 3.45 4.82 5.48
C SER A 320 3.45 5.63 6.77
N PHE A 321 3.34 6.95 6.65
CA PHE A 321 3.53 7.90 7.74
C PHE A 321 2.20 8.55 8.14
N GLY A 322 1.81 8.43 9.42
CA GLY A 322 0.57 9.03 9.93
C GLY A 322 -0.70 8.19 9.81
N TYR A 323 -0.60 6.96 9.29
CA TYR A 323 -1.74 6.06 9.06
C TYR A 323 -1.88 4.92 10.08
N GLY A 324 -0.82 4.67 10.85
CA GLY A 324 -0.72 3.48 11.70
C GLY A 324 -1.81 3.36 12.76
N GLY A 325 -2.16 2.12 13.11
CA GLY A 325 -3.09 1.76 14.18
C GLY A 325 -4.56 1.79 13.78
N THR A 326 -4.89 2.46 12.68
CA THR A 326 -6.26 2.57 12.17
C THR A 326 -6.49 1.61 11.01
N ASN A 327 -7.64 0.95 10.95
CA ASN A 327 -8.01 0.11 9.80
C ASN A 327 -8.72 0.88 8.68
N SER A 328 -9.17 2.11 8.97
CA SER A 328 -9.95 2.93 8.06
C SER A 328 -9.62 4.39 8.31
N ASN A 329 -8.89 5.01 7.38
CA ASN A 329 -8.44 6.39 7.49
C ASN A 329 -9.14 7.23 6.41
N TRP A 330 -10.26 7.88 6.76
CA TRP A 330 -10.96 8.77 5.82
C TRP A 330 -10.26 10.13 5.78
N GLY A 331 -9.75 10.52 4.60
CA GLY A 331 -9.22 11.85 4.34
C GLY A 331 -10.18 12.66 3.46
N ILE A 332 -11.06 13.47 4.06
CA ILE A 332 -12.01 14.27 3.27
C ILE A 332 -11.42 15.64 2.96
N ASN A 333 -11.20 15.89 1.67
CA ASN A 333 -10.58 17.11 1.15
C ASN A 333 -9.24 17.40 1.83
N TRP A 334 -8.48 16.35 2.16
CA TRP A 334 -7.13 16.42 2.72
C TRP A 334 -6.22 15.51 1.90
N GLY A 335 -5.24 16.10 1.22
CA GLY A 335 -4.15 15.34 0.63
C GLY A 335 -3.09 15.13 1.70
N ASN A 336 -2.87 13.90 2.12
CA ASN A 336 -1.78 13.59 3.05
C ASN A 336 -0.45 13.80 2.32
N PRO A 337 0.48 14.59 2.88
CA PRO A 337 1.81 14.73 2.31
C PRO A 337 2.61 13.44 2.50
N ASP A 338 3.25 12.97 1.43
CA ASP A 338 4.12 11.80 1.46
C ASP A 338 5.58 12.23 1.64
N MET A 339 6.22 11.76 2.71
CA MET A 339 7.59 12.14 3.05
C MET A 339 8.64 11.61 2.07
N PHE A 340 8.30 10.56 1.32
CA PHE A 340 9.18 9.95 0.34
C PHE A 340 8.38 9.40 -0.84
N TYR A 341 8.82 9.77 -2.03
CA TYR A 341 8.35 9.29 -3.31
C TYR A 341 9.54 8.75 -4.10
N SER A 342 9.71 7.43 -4.11
CA SER A 342 10.90 6.76 -4.64
C SER A 342 11.22 7.08 -6.10
N ARG A 343 10.20 7.42 -6.90
CA ARG A 343 10.37 7.85 -8.30
C ARG A 343 11.13 9.16 -8.48
N ARG A 344 11.37 9.91 -7.41
CA ARG A 344 12.30 11.05 -7.41
C ARG A 344 13.74 10.63 -7.67
N ILE A 345 14.11 9.41 -7.32
CA ILE A 345 15.46 8.87 -7.50
C ILE A 345 15.56 8.20 -8.88
N GLY A 346 16.42 8.74 -9.74
CA GLY A 346 16.60 8.28 -11.12
C GLY A 346 15.56 8.78 -12.11
N LYS A 347 14.81 9.85 -11.77
CA LYS A 347 13.86 10.52 -12.67
C LYS A 347 14.54 11.06 -13.93
N SER A 348 13.75 11.47 -14.93
CA SER A 348 14.26 12.26 -16.05
C SER A 348 14.84 13.60 -15.59
N PRO A 349 15.97 14.05 -16.16
CA PRO A 349 16.51 15.38 -15.92
C PRO A 349 15.48 16.48 -16.19
N THR A 350 15.53 17.55 -15.38
CA THR A 350 14.58 18.68 -15.52
C THR A 350 15.24 20.02 -15.83
N GLY A 351 16.57 20.09 -15.90
CA GLY A 351 17.29 21.30 -16.28
C GLY A 351 17.13 21.64 -17.76
N SER A 352 17.28 22.91 -18.11
CA SER A 352 17.21 23.34 -19.51
C SER A 352 18.55 23.11 -20.22
N ALA A 353 18.51 22.54 -21.41
CA ALA A 353 19.68 22.50 -22.29
C ALA A 353 19.91 23.85 -22.96
N ALA A 354 21.12 24.10 -23.46
CA ALA A 354 21.37 25.23 -24.35
C ALA A 354 20.60 25.04 -25.67
N ASP A 355 20.17 26.14 -26.29
CA ASP A 355 19.54 26.10 -27.61
C ASP A 355 20.54 25.60 -28.68
N GLY A 356 20.04 24.83 -29.63
CA GLY A 356 20.81 24.45 -30.80
C GLY A 356 19.97 23.80 -31.90
N ASP A 357 20.59 23.64 -33.07
CA ASP A 357 19.97 23.00 -34.24
C ASP A 357 19.60 21.55 -33.92
N PHE A 358 20.44 20.87 -33.13
CA PHE A 358 20.20 19.54 -32.58
C PHE A 358 20.53 19.52 -31.08
N VAL A 359 19.74 18.77 -30.30
CA VAL A 359 19.94 18.61 -28.86
C VAL A 359 19.84 17.13 -28.48
N ASP A 360 20.91 16.59 -27.91
CA ASP A 360 20.93 15.29 -27.25
C ASP A 360 20.69 15.47 -25.76
N TYR A 361 19.48 15.14 -25.33
CA TYR A 361 19.01 15.30 -23.96
C TYR A 361 18.88 13.94 -23.27
N PRO A 362 19.50 13.72 -22.09
CA PRO A 362 19.41 12.43 -21.40
C PRO A 362 17.98 12.13 -20.94
N THR A 363 17.54 10.89 -21.14
CA THR A 363 16.16 10.46 -20.82
C THR A 363 15.92 10.19 -19.34
N ASN A 364 16.97 9.82 -18.60
CA ASN A 364 16.90 9.40 -17.20
C ASN A 364 18.21 9.74 -16.48
N THR A 365 18.11 10.06 -15.20
CA THR A 365 19.27 10.28 -14.35
C THR A 365 19.81 8.95 -13.87
N GLN A 366 21.09 8.69 -14.15
CA GLN A 366 21.76 7.46 -13.75
C GLN A 366 21.91 7.42 -12.23
N ILE A 367 21.49 6.31 -11.60
CA ILE A 367 21.81 6.02 -10.20
C ILE A 367 23.19 5.35 -10.20
N LEU A 368 24.17 5.95 -9.52
CA LEU A 368 25.52 5.38 -9.41
C LEU A 368 25.52 4.16 -8.49
N GLY A 369 24.75 4.25 -7.40
CA GLY A 369 24.50 3.15 -6.49
C GLY A 369 23.55 3.54 -5.37
N ALA A 370 22.99 2.54 -4.71
CA ALA A 370 22.12 2.72 -3.56
C ALA A 370 22.30 1.59 -2.54
N ALA A 371 22.03 1.91 -1.28
CA ALA A 371 22.03 0.98 -0.16
C ALA A 371 20.74 1.16 0.64
N LYS A 372 20.06 0.07 0.96
CA LYS A 372 18.78 0.07 1.67
C LYS A 372 18.80 -0.99 2.77
N LEU A 373 18.61 -0.59 4.02
CA LEU A 373 18.47 -1.47 5.18
C LEU A 373 17.02 -1.45 5.63
N THR A 374 16.35 -2.61 5.65
CA THR A 374 14.93 -2.70 6.03
C THR A 374 14.65 -3.91 6.90
N GLY A 375 13.72 -3.78 7.84
CA GLY A 375 13.25 -4.88 8.66
C GLY A 375 13.05 -4.52 10.14
N LYS A 376 13.17 -5.51 11.02
CA LYS A 376 13.00 -5.38 12.47
C LYS A 376 14.30 -5.66 13.21
N ILE A 377 14.69 -4.73 14.10
CA ILE A 377 15.90 -4.86 14.94
C ILE A 377 15.62 -5.50 16.30
N SER A 378 14.38 -5.43 16.76
CA SER A 378 13.90 -6.08 17.99
C SER A 378 12.38 -6.17 17.95
N ASP A 379 11.78 -6.84 18.94
CA ASP A 379 10.33 -6.98 19.07
C ASP A 379 9.62 -5.63 19.02
N GLY A 380 8.74 -5.48 18.02
CA GLY A 380 7.98 -4.25 17.77
C GLY A 380 8.82 -3.06 17.29
N TRP A 381 10.11 -3.22 16.95
CA TRP A 381 10.94 -2.11 16.48
C TRP A 381 11.39 -2.32 15.03
N SER A 382 10.79 -1.57 14.13
CA SER A 382 11.03 -1.61 12.69
C SER A 382 11.90 -0.43 12.24
N VAL A 383 12.76 -0.66 11.26
CA VAL A 383 13.66 0.35 10.67
C VAL A 383 13.64 0.28 9.15
N TYR A 384 13.78 1.44 8.52
CA TYR A 384 14.07 1.58 7.10
C TYR A 384 15.11 2.69 6.93
N ALA A 385 16.22 2.40 6.28
CA ALA A 385 17.24 3.38 5.94
C ALA A 385 17.63 3.18 4.47
N LEU A 386 17.62 4.26 3.67
CA LEU A 386 18.01 4.25 2.27
C LEU A 386 18.99 5.40 2.03
N ASN A 387 20.08 5.11 1.32
CA ASN A 387 20.93 6.12 0.70
C ASN A 387 21.09 5.79 -0.79
N ALA A 388 20.94 6.79 -1.67
CA ALA A 388 21.16 6.64 -3.10
C ALA A 388 21.95 7.83 -3.64
N VAL A 389 22.91 7.56 -4.52
CA VAL A 389 23.70 8.58 -5.22
C VAL A 389 23.32 8.55 -6.70
N THR A 390 23.01 9.71 -7.26
CA THR A 390 22.72 9.90 -8.68
C THR A 390 23.81 10.74 -9.35
N ASN A 391 24.08 10.45 -10.62
CA ASN A 391 25.14 11.11 -11.38
C ASN A 391 24.71 12.50 -11.85
N SER A 392 25.68 13.39 -12.11
CA SER A 392 25.39 14.61 -12.88
C SER A 392 25.16 14.25 -14.35
N MET A 393 24.10 14.79 -14.93
CA MET A 393 23.67 14.55 -16.30
C MET A 393 23.87 15.81 -17.12
N ASN A 394 24.32 15.64 -18.36
CA ASN A 394 24.60 16.75 -19.25
C ASN A 394 23.88 16.56 -20.58
N ALA A 395 23.25 17.62 -21.07
CA ALA A 395 22.76 17.69 -22.43
C ALA A 395 23.88 18.20 -23.36
N ARG A 396 23.83 17.80 -24.62
CA ARG A 396 24.73 18.27 -25.67
C ARG A 396 23.90 18.99 -26.72
N SER A 397 24.25 20.22 -27.03
CA SER A 397 23.59 21.03 -28.06
C SER A 397 24.58 21.32 -29.17
N TYR A 398 24.13 21.20 -30.42
CA TYR A 398 24.95 21.47 -31.59
C TYR A 398 24.40 22.64 -32.39
N THR A 399 25.26 23.63 -32.63
CA THR A 399 24.92 24.83 -33.39
C THR A 399 26.13 25.27 -34.19
N ASN A 400 25.98 25.53 -35.50
CA ASN A 400 27.05 26.07 -36.35
C ASN A 400 28.40 25.31 -36.27
N GLY A 401 28.39 23.98 -36.15
CA GLY A 401 29.63 23.19 -36.07
C GLY A 401 30.25 23.06 -34.68
N VAL A 402 29.67 23.69 -33.66
CA VAL A 402 30.16 23.66 -32.27
C VAL A 402 29.20 22.84 -31.42
N THR A 403 29.75 21.92 -30.62
CA THR A 403 29.00 21.19 -29.60
C THR A 403 29.24 21.81 -28.23
N THR A 404 28.17 22.22 -27.57
CA THR A 404 28.20 22.73 -26.19
C THR A 404 27.62 21.68 -25.25
N LYS A 405 28.24 21.53 -24.08
CA LYS A 405 27.78 20.64 -23.02
C LYS A 405 27.22 21.48 -21.87
N THR A 406 26.00 21.19 -21.43
CA THR A 406 25.31 21.91 -20.35
C THR A 406 24.84 20.91 -19.30
N GLU A 407 25.09 21.19 -18.02
CA GLU A 407 24.59 20.36 -16.92
C GLU A 407 23.06 20.54 -16.83
N VAL A 408 22.31 19.44 -16.84
CA VAL A 408 20.83 19.44 -16.82
C VAL A 408 20.24 18.69 -15.63
N GLU A 409 21.03 17.88 -14.94
CA GLU A 409 20.71 17.37 -13.61
C GLU A 409 22.02 17.31 -12.82
N PRO A 410 22.07 17.86 -11.59
CA PRO A 410 23.27 17.82 -10.77
C PRO A 410 23.44 16.47 -10.07
N LEU A 411 24.66 16.21 -9.59
CA LEU A 411 24.91 15.07 -8.70
C LEU A 411 24.07 15.24 -7.43
N ALA A 412 23.36 14.20 -7.01
CA ALA A 412 22.54 14.26 -5.80
C ALA A 412 22.71 13.03 -4.91
N ASN A 413 22.74 13.26 -3.59
CA ASN A 413 22.64 12.23 -2.56
C ASN A 413 21.27 12.31 -1.89
N ALA A 414 20.49 11.23 -2.02
CA ALA A 414 19.18 11.07 -1.39
C ALA A 414 19.31 10.15 -0.16
N THR A 415 18.81 10.61 0.98
CA THR A 415 18.77 9.83 2.23
C THR A 415 17.35 9.78 2.77
N VAL A 416 16.90 8.59 3.18
CA VAL A 416 15.63 8.34 3.86
C VAL A 416 15.89 7.51 5.10
N PHE A 417 15.33 7.90 6.22
CA PHE A 417 15.39 7.15 7.46
C PHE A 417 14.01 7.09 8.12
N ARG A 418 13.67 5.93 8.66
CA ARG A 418 12.44 5.66 9.38
C ARG A 418 12.75 4.71 10.53
N SER A 419 12.18 5.01 11.69
CA SER A 419 12.13 4.10 12.83
C SER A 419 10.70 4.11 13.36
N LEU A 420 10.13 2.94 13.60
CA LEU A 420 8.80 2.75 14.17
C LEU A 420 8.88 1.78 15.35
N LYS A 421 8.44 2.21 16.52
CA LYS A 421 8.31 1.36 17.71
C LYS A 421 6.84 1.15 18.02
N GLU A 422 6.46 -0.11 18.10
CA GLU A 422 5.16 -0.61 18.50
C GLU A 422 5.32 -1.37 19.81
N PHE A 423 4.37 -1.19 20.71
CA PHE A 423 4.42 -1.81 22.03
C PHE A 423 3.02 -2.11 22.56
N ASP A 424 3.00 -3.01 23.54
CA ASP A 424 1.77 -3.43 24.23
C ASP A 424 0.71 -3.97 23.26
N ASP A 425 1.08 -5.04 22.55
CA ASP A 425 0.21 -5.69 21.54
C ASP A 425 -0.30 -4.71 20.47
N SER A 426 0.58 -3.81 20.02
CA SER A 426 0.31 -2.78 19.01
C SER A 426 -0.77 -1.74 19.41
N ARG A 427 -1.12 -1.63 20.70
CA ARG A 427 -2.00 -0.57 21.22
C ARG A 427 -1.41 0.83 21.04
N TYR A 428 -0.10 0.92 21.10
CA TYR A 428 0.64 2.15 20.89
C TYR A 428 1.66 1.97 19.77
N GLY A 429 1.81 3.02 18.97
CA GLY A 429 2.87 3.14 17.99
C GLY A 429 3.46 4.54 18.04
N LEU A 430 4.78 4.62 17.98
CA LEU A 430 5.51 5.88 17.87
C LEU A 430 6.59 5.74 16.81
N GLY A 431 6.58 6.65 15.86
CA GLY A 431 7.48 6.64 14.73
C GLY A 431 8.16 7.98 14.51
N PHE A 432 9.36 7.91 13.96
CA PHE A 432 10.13 9.03 13.41
C PHE A 432 10.47 8.76 11.95
N MET A 433 10.42 9.78 11.11
CA MET A 433 10.87 9.71 9.72
C MET A 433 11.64 10.98 9.34
N GLY A 434 12.67 10.84 8.53
CA GLY A 434 13.44 11.94 7.97
C GLY A 434 13.90 11.66 6.55
N THR A 435 13.85 12.67 5.70
CA THR A 435 14.32 12.61 4.32
C THR A 435 15.19 13.82 3.99
N SER A 436 16.25 13.59 3.22
CA SER A 436 17.25 14.60 2.87
C SER A 436 17.70 14.41 1.43
N LEU A 437 17.74 15.50 0.66
CA LEU A 437 18.36 15.55 -0.65
C LEU A 437 19.40 16.65 -0.68
N ILE A 438 20.64 16.29 -0.99
CA ILE A 438 21.77 17.22 -1.07
C ILE A 438 22.33 17.15 -2.48
N ARG A 439 22.50 18.30 -3.13
CA ARG A 439 23.01 18.39 -4.49
C ARG A 439 24.37 19.07 -4.56
N LYS A 440 25.17 18.64 -5.53
CA LYS A 440 26.42 19.28 -5.94
C LYS A 440 26.29 19.66 -7.42
N PHE A 441 26.49 20.94 -7.70
CA PHE A 441 26.44 21.50 -9.05
C PHE A 441 27.85 21.60 -9.60
N ASP A 442 28.03 21.18 -10.86
CA ASP A 442 29.25 21.45 -11.62
C ASP A 442 29.11 22.78 -12.41
N ASP A 443 27.88 23.14 -12.81
CA ASP A 443 27.52 24.40 -13.48
C ASP A 443 26.72 25.34 -12.54
N PRO A 444 27.26 26.52 -12.18
CA PRO A 444 26.55 27.51 -11.36
C PRO A 444 25.22 27.99 -11.96
N ALA A 445 25.04 27.93 -13.28
CA ALA A 445 23.78 28.34 -13.92
C ALA A 445 22.60 27.47 -13.45
N LEU A 446 22.86 26.19 -13.14
CA LEU A 446 21.87 25.23 -12.70
C LEU A 446 21.43 25.43 -11.23
N GLU A 447 22.24 26.09 -10.40
CA GLU A 447 21.93 26.40 -8.98
C GLU A 447 20.72 27.35 -8.85
N SER A 448 20.37 28.07 -9.92
CA SER A 448 19.17 28.92 -9.99
C SER A 448 17.86 28.13 -10.19
N ALA A 449 17.94 26.90 -10.71
CA ALA A 449 16.77 26.10 -11.11
C ALA A 449 16.42 24.98 -10.11
N PHE A 450 17.34 24.63 -9.21
CA PHE A 450 17.19 23.52 -8.26
C PHE A 450 17.40 23.97 -6.81
N SER A 451 16.82 23.22 -5.88
CA SER A 451 17.21 23.36 -4.47
C SER A 451 18.63 22.82 -4.27
N LYS A 452 19.42 23.48 -3.43
CA LYS A 452 20.74 22.99 -3.03
C LYS A 452 20.61 21.82 -2.06
N ASN A 453 19.82 22.04 -1.01
CA ASN A 453 19.51 21.05 0.01
C ASN A 453 18.02 21.11 0.34
N SER A 454 17.37 19.96 0.50
CA SER A 454 15.98 19.88 0.94
C SER A 454 15.78 18.80 1.99
N TYR A 455 15.04 19.12 3.05
CA TYR A 455 14.88 18.27 4.22
C TYR A 455 13.41 18.18 4.62
N ALA A 456 12.99 16.97 5.02
CA ALA A 456 11.74 16.74 5.72
C ALA A 456 12.01 15.90 6.97
N ALA A 457 11.35 16.18 8.08
CA ALA A 457 11.43 15.35 9.27
C ALA A 457 10.08 15.38 10.02
N GLY A 458 9.72 14.29 10.67
CA GLY A 458 8.44 14.22 11.36
C GLY A 458 8.33 13.07 12.34
N MET A 459 7.30 13.16 13.17
CA MET A 459 6.87 12.11 14.08
C MET A 459 5.42 11.73 13.79
N ASP A 460 5.12 10.45 13.88
CA ASP A 460 3.77 9.91 13.75
C ASP A 460 3.51 8.86 14.82
N GLY A 461 2.24 8.54 15.05
CA GLY A 461 1.88 7.53 16.02
C GLY A 461 0.39 7.35 16.20
N TRP A 462 0.06 6.39 17.06
CA TRP A 462 -1.32 6.10 17.45
C TRP A 462 -1.41 5.59 18.88
N VAL A 463 -2.62 5.71 19.41
CA VAL A 463 -3.06 5.13 20.68
C VAL A 463 -4.46 4.55 20.52
N THR A 464 -4.65 3.32 20.95
CA THR A 464 -5.98 2.74 21.17
C THR A 464 -6.51 3.19 22.53
N LEU A 465 -7.72 3.75 22.59
CA LEU A 465 -8.30 4.30 23.82
C LEU A 465 -8.97 3.24 24.71
N ASP A 466 -9.29 2.07 24.15
CA ASP A 466 -9.94 0.96 24.84
C ASP A 466 -9.19 -0.36 24.63
N SER A 467 -9.42 -1.32 25.52
CA SER A 467 -8.78 -2.64 25.47
C SER A 467 -9.22 -3.49 24.28
N ALA A 468 -10.38 -3.21 23.68
CA ALA A 468 -10.87 -3.89 22.48
C ALA A 468 -10.35 -3.24 21.18
N LYS A 469 -9.50 -2.20 21.28
CA LYS A 469 -8.89 -1.49 20.14
C LYS A 469 -9.94 -0.90 19.16
N ILE A 470 -11.13 -0.55 19.65
CA ILE A 470 -12.25 -0.04 18.86
C ILE A 470 -12.05 1.44 18.50
N TYR A 471 -11.56 2.23 19.45
CA TYR A 471 -11.31 3.66 19.32
C TYR A 471 -9.81 3.91 19.20
N VAL A 472 -9.41 4.53 18.09
CA VAL A 472 -8.00 4.82 17.80
C VAL A 472 -7.83 6.30 17.52
N VAL A 473 -6.90 6.92 18.22
CA VAL A 473 -6.39 8.24 17.90
C VAL A 473 -5.05 8.07 17.22
N ASN A 474 -4.92 8.56 15.99
CA ASN A 474 -3.66 8.58 15.25
C ASN A 474 -3.35 10.00 14.77
N GLY A 475 -2.08 10.26 14.50
CA GLY A 475 -1.70 11.54 13.95
C GLY A 475 -0.24 11.61 13.57
N TYR A 476 0.11 12.73 12.97
CA TYR A 476 1.47 13.05 12.59
C TYR A 476 1.73 14.54 12.69
N PHE A 477 3.02 14.86 12.78
CA PHE A 477 3.52 16.21 12.68
C PHE A 477 4.87 16.20 11.95
N MET A 478 5.06 17.17 11.05
CA MET A 478 6.18 17.25 10.14
C MET A 478 6.71 18.67 10.04
N PHE A 479 8.00 18.76 9.75
CA PHE A 479 8.71 19.96 9.36
C PHE A 479 9.39 19.75 8.01
N SER A 480 9.54 20.83 7.29
CA SER A 480 10.20 20.89 5.99
C SER A 480 11.08 22.12 5.90
N GLY A 481 12.20 21.99 5.20
CA GLY A 481 13.12 23.09 4.91
C GLY A 481 13.83 22.88 3.58
N ILE A 482 13.60 23.79 2.64
CA ILE A 482 14.19 23.79 1.31
C ILE A 482 15.11 25.00 1.20
N ASN A 483 16.37 24.79 0.83
CA ASN A 483 17.39 25.83 0.70
C ASN A 483 17.88 25.91 -0.74
N GLY A 484 18.14 27.12 -1.23
CA GLY A 484 18.63 27.34 -2.59
C GLY A 484 19.02 28.80 -2.83
N SER A 485 19.25 29.12 -4.10
CA SER A 485 19.45 30.49 -4.56
C SER A 485 18.18 31.35 -4.35
N LYS A 486 18.34 32.68 -4.39
CA LYS A 486 17.21 33.61 -4.27
C LYS A 486 16.22 33.43 -5.41
N GLU A 487 16.75 33.17 -6.60
CA GLU A 487 16.01 32.92 -7.83
C GLU A 487 15.15 31.67 -7.68
N PHE A 488 15.76 30.55 -7.25
CA PHE A 488 15.03 29.30 -7.03
C PHE A 488 13.93 29.45 -5.98
N ILE A 489 14.22 30.06 -4.84
CA ILE A 489 13.26 30.21 -3.73
C ILE A 489 12.14 31.19 -4.08
N THR A 490 12.44 32.22 -4.88
CA THR A 490 11.42 33.12 -5.43
C THR A 490 10.45 32.34 -6.33
N GLU A 491 10.96 31.50 -7.23
CA GLU A 491 10.11 30.67 -8.09
C GLU A 491 9.36 29.58 -7.32
N LEU A 492 9.99 28.98 -6.30
CA LEU A 492 9.35 28.03 -5.40
C LEU A 492 8.14 28.65 -4.70
N GLN A 493 8.26 29.84 -4.12
CA GLN A 493 7.17 30.58 -3.48
C GLN A 493 6.03 30.92 -4.47
N LYS A 494 6.34 31.10 -5.76
CA LYS A 494 5.35 31.38 -6.80
C LYS A 494 4.62 30.14 -7.30
N ARG A 495 5.15 28.93 -7.07
CA ARG A 495 4.53 27.68 -7.53
C ARG A 495 3.08 27.57 -7.04
N PRO A 496 2.17 26.93 -7.80
CA PRO A 496 0.74 26.85 -7.46
C PRO A 496 0.41 26.27 -6.07
N ILE A 497 1.32 25.48 -5.49
CA ILE A 497 1.16 24.94 -4.14
C ILE A 497 1.27 26.03 -3.04
N HIS A 498 2.05 27.09 -3.28
CA HIS A 498 2.30 28.20 -2.34
C HIS A 498 1.58 29.48 -2.76
N ALA A 499 1.80 29.94 -4.00
CA ALA A 499 1.18 31.12 -4.61
C ALA A 499 1.31 32.42 -3.79
N PHE A 500 2.50 32.72 -3.23
CA PHE A 500 2.71 33.89 -2.35
C PHE A 500 2.65 35.24 -3.09
N GLN A 501 2.69 35.24 -4.41
CA GLN A 501 2.54 36.42 -5.28
C GLN A 501 1.11 36.92 -5.40
N ARG A 502 0.14 36.19 -4.83
CA ARG A 502 -1.28 36.55 -4.86
C ARG A 502 -1.51 37.97 -4.30
N PRO A 503 -2.23 38.85 -5.02
CA PRO A 503 -2.44 40.22 -4.59
C PRO A 503 -3.32 40.31 -3.33
N ASP A 504 -4.19 39.31 -3.12
CA ASP A 504 -5.18 39.21 -2.06
C ASP A 504 -4.73 38.35 -0.85
N SER A 505 -3.57 37.68 -0.94
CA SER A 505 -2.97 36.98 0.20
C SER A 505 -2.56 37.98 1.28
N ARG A 506 -2.98 37.80 2.54
CA ARG A 506 -2.66 38.71 3.66
C ARG A 506 -1.61 38.12 4.60
N TYR A 507 -1.57 36.80 4.73
CA TYR A 507 -0.73 36.07 5.66
C TYR A 507 0.65 35.76 5.10
N ALA A 508 0.72 35.14 3.91
CA ALA A 508 1.99 34.79 3.27
C ALA A 508 2.28 35.73 2.09
N LYS A 509 3.44 36.38 2.11
CA LYS A 509 3.89 37.33 1.07
C LYS A 509 5.16 36.82 0.41
N LEU A 510 5.30 37.11 -0.88
CA LEU A 510 6.49 36.79 -1.66
C LEU A 510 7.70 37.56 -1.11
N ASP A 511 8.74 36.85 -0.70
CA ASP A 511 10.05 37.42 -0.34
C ASP A 511 11.09 37.02 -1.37
N THR A 512 11.53 37.98 -2.19
CA THR A 512 12.53 37.75 -3.25
C THR A 512 13.97 37.69 -2.74
N ASN A 513 14.20 38.01 -1.46
CA ASN A 513 15.51 37.90 -0.83
C ASN A 513 15.70 36.58 -0.06
N ALA A 514 14.65 35.78 0.09
CA ALA A 514 14.70 34.51 0.80
C ALA A 514 15.61 33.50 0.09
N THR A 515 16.46 32.82 0.85
CA THR A 515 17.31 31.70 0.40
C THR A 515 16.86 30.36 0.97
N SER A 516 15.74 30.36 1.68
CA SER A 516 15.10 29.14 2.17
C SER A 516 13.58 29.30 2.24
N LEU A 517 12.87 28.19 2.15
CA LEU A 517 11.44 28.07 2.41
C LEU A 517 11.23 26.96 3.44
N ASN A 518 10.66 27.32 4.58
CA ASN A 518 10.42 26.40 5.69
C ASN A 518 8.93 26.33 6.01
N GLY A 519 8.49 25.18 6.50
CA GLY A 519 7.12 25.03 6.97
C GLY A 519 6.89 23.78 7.79
N TRP A 520 5.74 23.74 8.44
CA TRP A 520 5.27 22.63 9.23
C TRP A 520 3.89 22.15 8.76
N GLY A 521 3.55 20.91 9.08
CA GLY A 521 2.25 20.34 8.81
C GLY A 521 1.91 19.23 9.79
N GLY A 522 0.63 19.03 10.09
CA GLY A 522 0.21 17.98 10.99
C GLY A 522 -1.27 17.66 10.88
N ARG A 523 -1.63 16.47 11.34
CA ARG A 523 -3.02 16.01 11.40
C ARG A 523 -3.19 15.07 12.59
N ILE A 524 -4.34 15.16 13.23
CA ILE A 524 -4.80 14.20 14.23
C ILE A 524 -6.21 13.74 13.84
N ALA A 525 -6.48 12.45 14.04
CA ALA A 525 -7.75 11.84 13.77
C ALA A 525 -8.19 10.93 14.92
N LEU A 526 -9.50 10.87 15.15
CA LEU A 526 -10.17 9.91 16.01
C LEU A 526 -11.03 9.00 15.14
N ASN A 527 -10.89 7.70 15.36
CA ASN A 527 -11.51 6.65 14.57
C ASN A 527 -12.23 5.68 15.48
N LYS A 528 -13.49 5.36 15.18
CA LYS A 528 -14.20 4.20 15.69
C LYS A 528 -14.26 3.16 14.57
N GLN A 529 -13.49 2.10 14.73
CA GLN A 529 -13.10 1.24 13.62
C GLN A 529 -13.76 -0.16 13.61
N GLU A 530 -14.64 -0.42 14.57
CA GLU A 530 -15.33 -1.68 14.75
C GLU A 530 -16.81 -1.48 15.12
N GLY A 531 -17.65 -2.44 14.71
CA GLY A 531 -19.10 -2.47 14.91
C GLY A 531 -19.92 -1.76 13.82
N ASN A 532 -21.24 -1.71 14.04
CA ASN A 532 -22.22 -1.22 13.05
C ASN A 532 -22.26 0.32 12.92
N PHE A 533 -21.66 1.04 13.86
CA PHE A 533 -21.56 2.50 13.83
C PHE A 533 -20.10 2.91 13.64
N TYR A 534 -19.85 3.77 12.66
CA TYR A 534 -18.53 4.25 12.28
C TYR A 534 -18.42 5.75 12.59
N ILE A 535 -17.29 6.14 13.17
CA ILE A 535 -16.94 7.54 13.40
C ILE A 535 -15.53 7.74 12.86
N ASN A 536 -15.35 8.77 12.05
CA ASN A 536 -14.03 9.26 11.73
C ASN A 536 -14.07 10.79 11.75
N THR A 537 -13.23 11.40 12.57
CA THR A 537 -13.10 12.86 12.63
C THR A 537 -11.63 13.20 12.64
N ALA A 538 -11.25 14.26 11.94
CA ALA A 538 -9.88 14.70 11.90
C ALA A 538 -9.79 16.21 11.81
N ILE A 539 -8.67 16.75 12.30
CA ILE A 539 -8.27 18.13 12.10
C ILE A 539 -6.78 18.17 11.76
N GLY A 540 -6.42 19.01 10.81
CA GLY A 540 -5.03 19.20 10.41
C GLY A 540 -4.78 20.55 9.81
N ALA A 541 -3.50 20.93 9.75
CA ALA A 541 -3.03 22.16 9.13
C ALA A 541 -1.71 21.93 8.41
N LEU A 542 -1.53 22.57 7.27
CA LEU A 542 -0.28 22.70 6.52
C LEU A 542 0.02 24.19 6.42
N SER A 543 1.11 24.64 7.02
CA SER A 543 1.51 26.05 6.95
C SER A 543 1.78 26.52 5.50
N PRO A 544 1.75 27.82 5.22
CA PRO A 544 1.96 28.32 3.85
C PRO A 544 3.31 27.95 3.24
N GLY A 545 4.37 27.92 4.05
CA GLY A 545 5.71 27.52 3.60
C GLY A 545 5.94 26.01 3.57
N PHE A 546 4.94 25.19 3.94
CA PHE A 546 5.10 23.74 3.99
C PHE A 546 5.24 23.15 2.59
N ASN A 547 6.35 22.47 2.37
CA ASN A 547 6.62 21.69 1.17
C ASN A 547 7.55 20.56 1.59
N VAL A 548 7.07 19.31 1.58
CA VAL A 548 7.75 18.16 2.17
C VAL A 548 9.26 18.23 1.94
N ASN A 549 9.70 18.07 0.70
CA ASN A 549 11.02 18.35 0.13
C ASN A 549 11.03 17.81 -1.31
N ASP A 550 12.20 17.79 -1.96
CA ASP A 550 12.33 17.29 -3.33
C ASP A 550 12.26 15.76 -3.44
N LEU A 551 12.32 15.03 -2.32
CA LEU A 551 12.13 13.58 -2.28
C LEU A 551 10.70 13.17 -1.98
N GLY A 552 9.87 14.07 -1.48
CA GLY A 552 8.49 13.81 -1.12
C GLY A 552 7.49 14.20 -2.21
N PHE A 553 6.23 14.16 -1.81
CA PHE A 553 5.10 14.59 -2.62
C PHE A 553 4.07 15.32 -1.76
N SER A 554 3.67 16.51 -2.20
CA SER A 554 2.53 17.23 -1.64
C SER A 554 1.83 18.00 -2.73
N SER A 555 0.51 18.06 -2.64
CA SER A 555 -0.34 18.80 -3.58
C SER A 555 -0.92 20.08 -2.96
N ARG A 556 -0.70 20.34 -1.66
CA ARG A 556 -1.28 21.46 -0.91
C ARG A 556 -0.29 22.06 0.10
N SER A 557 -0.41 23.37 0.32
CA SER A 557 0.12 24.12 1.47
C SER A 557 -0.91 25.20 1.84
N ASN A 558 -0.67 25.98 2.90
CA ASN A 558 -1.58 27.04 3.36
C ASN A 558 -3.02 26.53 3.59
N TYR A 559 -3.16 25.41 4.31
CA TYR A 559 -4.41 24.65 4.31
C TYR A 559 -4.74 24.10 5.70
N ILE A 560 -5.88 24.49 6.24
CA ILE A 560 -6.45 24.01 7.50
C ILE A 560 -7.72 23.24 7.14
N ASN A 561 -7.88 22.03 7.63
CA ASN A 561 -9.01 21.18 7.30
C ASN A 561 -9.49 20.43 8.54
N GLY A 562 -10.81 20.35 8.67
CA GLY A 562 -11.44 19.42 9.58
C GLY A 562 -12.62 18.74 8.92
N HIS A 563 -12.90 17.51 9.34
CA HIS A 563 -14.07 16.79 8.89
C HIS A 563 -14.62 15.88 9.98
N VAL A 564 -15.90 15.54 9.85
CA VAL A 564 -16.59 14.54 10.66
C VAL A 564 -17.35 13.62 9.71
N VAL A 565 -17.14 12.32 9.87
CA VAL A 565 -17.85 11.23 9.20
C VAL A 565 -18.61 10.42 10.24
N LEU A 566 -19.89 10.23 10.00
CA LEU A 566 -20.75 9.31 10.74
C LEU A 566 -21.27 8.27 9.76
N GLY A 567 -21.17 7.00 10.13
CA GLY A 567 -21.61 5.90 9.28
C GLY A 567 -22.41 4.87 10.05
N LEU A 568 -23.41 4.30 9.39
CA LEU A 568 -24.10 3.10 9.84
C LEU A 568 -23.90 2.00 8.80
N ARG A 569 -23.62 0.79 9.27
CA ARG A 569 -23.50 -0.41 8.47
C ARG A 569 -24.27 -1.52 9.17
N ASP A 570 -25.10 -2.19 8.39
CA ASP A 570 -25.81 -3.37 8.80
C ASP A 570 -25.39 -4.51 7.87
N TYR A 571 -24.86 -5.58 8.45
CA TYR A 571 -24.42 -6.77 7.74
C TYR A 571 -25.38 -7.95 7.97
N GLU A 572 -26.45 -7.75 8.76
CA GLU A 572 -27.44 -8.78 9.00
C GLU A 572 -28.41 -8.87 7.82
N LYS A 573 -28.72 -10.10 7.43
CA LYS A 573 -29.69 -10.39 6.38
C LYS A 573 -31.10 -10.26 6.96
N ASP A 574 -31.92 -9.40 6.35
CA ASP A 574 -33.35 -9.28 6.61
C ASP A 574 -34.18 -9.72 5.40
N SER A 575 -35.50 -9.51 5.43
CA SER A 575 -36.42 -9.89 4.35
C SER A 575 -36.24 -9.07 3.06
N PHE A 576 -35.48 -7.99 3.10
CA PHE A 576 -35.34 -7.02 2.00
C PHE A 576 -33.89 -6.93 1.48
N SER A 577 -32.92 -7.06 2.36
CA SER A 577 -31.50 -6.79 2.11
C SER A 577 -30.59 -7.78 2.82
N ARG A 578 -29.41 -7.98 2.24
CA ARG A 578 -28.30 -8.73 2.82
C ARG A 578 -27.35 -7.86 3.62
N SER A 579 -27.29 -6.58 3.28
CA SER A 579 -26.53 -5.57 4.00
C SER A 579 -26.94 -4.18 3.54
N LYS A 580 -26.81 -3.21 4.42
CA LYS A 580 -27.06 -1.79 4.15
C LYS A 580 -25.92 -0.96 4.71
N SER A 581 -25.56 0.12 4.04
CA SER A 581 -24.62 1.10 4.58
C SER A 581 -25.03 2.50 4.20
N ILE A 582 -24.79 3.44 5.11
CA ILE A 582 -24.91 4.87 4.86
C ILE A 582 -23.80 5.59 5.60
N TYR A 583 -23.17 6.55 4.95
CA TYR A 583 -22.18 7.44 5.52
C TYR A 583 -22.60 8.86 5.21
N ILE A 584 -22.50 9.74 6.20
CA ILE A 584 -22.67 11.16 6.03
C ILE A 584 -21.41 11.81 6.58
N ALA A 585 -20.85 12.72 5.80
CA ALA A 585 -19.70 13.50 6.19
C ALA A 585 -19.95 14.98 5.99
N HIS A 586 -19.42 15.78 6.90
CA HIS A 586 -19.24 17.22 6.74
C HIS A 586 -17.76 17.52 6.79
N PHE A 587 -17.27 18.33 5.86
CA PHE A 587 -15.90 18.83 5.89
C PHE A 587 -15.90 20.34 5.74
N LYS A 588 -14.90 20.96 6.35
CA LYS A 588 -14.64 22.39 6.20
C LYS A 588 -13.15 22.63 6.14
N SER A 589 -12.75 23.57 5.30
CA SER A 589 -11.36 23.87 5.04
C SER A 589 -11.15 25.34 4.79
N TYR A 590 -10.04 25.84 5.29
CA TYR A 590 -9.65 27.23 5.29
C TYR A 590 -8.20 27.36 4.86
N ASN A 591 -7.82 28.54 4.37
CA ASN A 591 -6.42 28.95 4.38
C ASN A 591 -6.10 29.80 5.62
N PHE A 592 -4.83 30.16 5.79
CA PHE A 592 -4.38 30.99 6.93
C PHE A 592 -4.86 32.44 6.84
N ASP A 593 -5.39 32.87 5.69
CA ASP A 593 -6.10 34.14 5.53
C ASP A 593 -7.54 34.11 6.07
N GLY A 594 -8.02 32.93 6.49
CA GLY A 594 -9.37 32.70 7.01
C GLY A 594 -10.42 32.50 5.92
N GLU A 595 -10.02 32.39 4.65
CA GLU A 595 -10.93 32.18 3.52
C GLU A 595 -11.35 30.70 3.46
N ILE A 596 -12.63 30.45 3.20
CA ILE A 596 -13.16 29.09 3.10
C ILE A 596 -12.78 28.50 1.75
N GLU A 597 -11.85 27.55 1.73
CA GLU A 597 -11.42 26.84 0.51
C GLU A 597 -12.21 25.56 0.23
N GLY A 598 -12.92 25.06 1.24
CA GLY A 598 -13.79 23.90 1.10
C GLY A 598 -14.85 23.89 2.19
N ASN A 599 -16.09 23.59 1.83
CA ASN A 599 -17.15 23.39 2.80
C ASN A 599 -18.24 22.57 2.11
N GLY A 600 -18.56 21.41 2.65
CA GLY A 600 -19.52 20.56 1.97
C GLY A 600 -19.94 19.36 2.77
N PHE A 601 -21.03 18.76 2.29
CA PHE A 601 -21.57 17.51 2.78
C PHE A 601 -21.37 16.43 1.73
N PHE A 602 -21.03 15.25 2.19
CA PHE A 602 -20.91 14.07 1.35
C PHE A 602 -21.73 12.96 1.98
N THR A 603 -22.54 12.27 1.19
CA THR A 603 -23.19 11.05 1.62
C THR A 603 -23.01 9.96 0.59
N ASN A 604 -22.73 8.75 1.07
CA ASN A 604 -22.63 7.56 0.26
C ASN A 604 -23.43 6.47 0.96
N GLY A 605 -24.19 5.71 0.20
CA GLY A 605 -24.85 4.54 0.74
C GLY A 605 -24.96 3.42 -0.25
N SER A 606 -25.13 2.22 0.27
CA SER A 606 -25.37 1.03 -0.52
C SER A 606 -26.40 0.13 0.13
N ILE A 607 -27.19 -0.53 -0.69
CA ILE A 607 -28.11 -1.60 -0.29
C ILE A 607 -27.82 -2.78 -1.19
N ASN A 608 -27.42 -3.89 -0.59
CA ASN A 608 -27.36 -5.18 -1.27
C ASN A 608 -28.67 -5.89 -0.99
N PHE A 609 -29.50 -6.07 -2.01
CA PHE A 609 -30.80 -6.73 -1.89
C PHE A 609 -30.61 -8.26 -1.78
N ILE A 610 -31.64 -8.94 -1.28
CA ILE A 610 -31.65 -10.41 -1.13
C ILE A 610 -31.40 -11.16 -2.46
N ASN A 611 -31.80 -10.55 -3.59
CA ASN A 611 -31.62 -11.08 -4.94
C ASN A 611 -30.28 -10.66 -5.59
N PHE A 612 -29.29 -10.25 -4.79
CA PHE A 612 -27.96 -9.84 -5.23
C PHE A 612 -27.90 -8.59 -6.11
N TYR A 613 -29.02 -7.89 -6.31
CA TYR A 613 -28.99 -6.55 -6.84
C TYR A 613 -28.33 -5.61 -5.83
N GLN A 614 -27.59 -4.65 -6.36
CA GLN A 614 -26.93 -3.65 -5.53
C GLN A 614 -27.34 -2.26 -6.01
N PHE A 615 -27.93 -1.50 -5.10
CA PHE A 615 -28.12 -0.07 -5.28
C PHE A 615 -27.01 0.68 -4.54
N ARG A 616 -26.31 1.56 -5.23
CA ARG A 616 -25.36 2.49 -4.61
C ARG A 616 -25.73 3.91 -5.00
N TYR A 617 -25.62 4.83 -4.05
CA TYR A 617 -25.76 6.25 -4.32
C TYR A 617 -24.59 7.02 -3.73
N ASN A 618 -24.32 8.16 -4.35
CA ASN A 618 -23.42 9.16 -3.83
C ASN A 618 -24.00 10.55 -4.07
N PHE A 619 -24.09 11.35 -3.02
CA PHE A 619 -24.45 12.76 -3.11
C PHE A 619 -23.36 13.61 -2.49
N SER A 620 -23.01 14.70 -3.18
CA SER A 620 -22.08 15.70 -2.69
C SER A 620 -22.72 17.08 -2.82
N PHE A 621 -22.72 17.82 -1.73
CA PHE A 621 -23.21 19.19 -1.70
C PHE A 621 -22.08 20.11 -1.29
N ASP A 622 -21.53 20.84 -2.25
CA ASP A 622 -20.50 21.84 -2.02
C ASP A 622 -21.17 23.20 -1.77
N LEU A 623 -20.90 23.75 -0.59
CA LEU A 623 -21.24 25.12 -0.27
C LEU A 623 -20.26 26.07 -0.96
N GLU A 624 -20.60 27.36 -0.90
CA GLU A 624 -19.77 28.43 -1.44
C GLU A 624 -18.36 28.36 -0.86
N ARG A 625 -17.36 28.37 -1.74
CA ARG A 625 -15.94 28.28 -1.41
C ARG A 625 -15.11 29.12 -2.37
N PHE A 626 -13.91 29.46 -1.93
CA PHE A 626 -12.88 30.04 -2.75
C PHE A 626 -11.92 28.97 -3.24
N ASN A 627 -11.29 29.19 -4.39
CA ASN A 627 -10.27 28.30 -4.92
C ASN A 627 -9.12 29.13 -5.53
N PRO A 628 -7.97 29.22 -4.84
CA PRO A 628 -6.85 30.03 -5.31
C PRO A 628 -6.11 29.40 -6.50
N ARG A 629 -6.49 28.17 -6.90
CA ARG A 629 -5.81 27.40 -7.94
C ARG A 629 -6.31 27.74 -9.35
N HIS A 630 -7.53 28.26 -9.48
CA HIS A 630 -8.09 28.60 -10.81
C HIS A 630 -7.29 29.70 -11.50
N THR A 631 -6.76 30.65 -10.73
CA THR A 631 -6.05 31.83 -11.24
C THR A 631 -4.53 31.67 -11.22
N ARG A 632 -4.01 30.52 -10.77
CA ARG A 632 -2.58 30.15 -10.81
C ARG A 632 -1.64 31.27 -10.31
N GLY A 633 -1.99 31.86 -9.16
CA GLY A 633 -1.24 32.97 -8.56
C GLY A 633 -1.90 34.35 -8.71
N GLY A 634 -3.01 34.46 -9.44
CA GLY A 634 -3.89 35.62 -9.42
C GLY A 634 -4.84 35.65 -8.20
N PRO A 635 -5.79 36.61 -8.14
CA PRO A 635 -6.74 36.73 -7.04
C PRO A 635 -7.56 35.45 -6.81
N ASN A 636 -8.08 35.26 -5.60
CA ASN A 636 -8.90 34.10 -5.29
C ASN A 636 -10.16 34.07 -6.15
N CYS A 637 -10.48 32.90 -6.68
CA CYS A 637 -11.69 32.71 -7.48
C CYS A 637 -12.81 32.17 -6.59
N LYS A 638 -13.98 32.79 -6.66
CA LYS A 638 -15.16 32.32 -5.96
C LYS A 638 -15.87 31.24 -6.79
N ASN A 639 -16.02 30.05 -6.21
CA ASN A 639 -16.79 28.97 -6.82
C ASN A 639 -18.25 29.04 -6.37
N ALA A 640 -19.17 28.89 -7.33
CA ALA A 640 -20.60 28.84 -7.06
C ALA A 640 -20.95 27.58 -6.26
N LYS A 641 -22.08 27.63 -5.55
CA LYS A 641 -22.67 26.45 -4.90
C LYS A 641 -22.96 25.39 -5.97
N TRP A 642 -22.65 24.14 -5.66
CA TRP A 642 -22.83 23.05 -6.60
C TRP A 642 -23.37 21.82 -5.89
N LEU A 643 -24.32 21.15 -6.55
CA LEU A 643 -24.87 19.88 -6.13
C LEU A 643 -24.46 18.82 -7.16
N GLY A 644 -23.76 17.80 -6.68
CA GLY A 644 -23.40 16.62 -7.45
C GLY A 644 -24.18 15.41 -6.97
N TRP A 645 -24.62 14.57 -7.91
CA TRP A 645 -25.16 13.25 -7.60
C TRP A 645 -24.64 12.21 -8.58
N GLY A 646 -24.42 11.00 -8.09
CA GLY A 646 -24.14 9.81 -8.87
C GLY A 646 -24.96 8.65 -8.34
N ASN A 647 -25.64 7.92 -9.21
CA ASN A 647 -26.40 6.73 -8.85
C ASN A 647 -25.89 5.56 -9.68
N GLY A 648 -25.70 4.41 -9.04
CA GLY A 648 -25.29 3.17 -9.70
C GLY A 648 -26.23 2.05 -9.32
N PHE A 649 -26.77 1.37 -10.34
CA PHE A 649 -27.48 0.12 -10.15
C PHE A 649 -26.63 -1.00 -10.75
N LEU A 650 -26.17 -1.92 -9.92
CA LEU A 650 -25.36 -3.05 -10.34
C LEU A 650 -26.19 -4.33 -10.21
N ILE A 651 -26.31 -5.04 -11.32
CA ILE A 651 -26.91 -6.36 -11.37
C ILE A 651 -25.75 -7.37 -11.36
N ARG A 652 -25.57 -8.10 -10.26
CA ARG A 652 -24.73 -9.30 -10.29
C ARG A 652 -25.54 -10.42 -10.94
N PHE A 653 -25.19 -10.79 -12.16
CA PHE A 653 -25.75 -11.96 -12.84
C PHE A 653 -25.24 -13.23 -12.15
N GLN A 654 -25.92 -13.66 -11.09
CA GLN A 654 -25.55 -14.85 -10.32
C GLN A 654 -26.41 -16.08 -10.65
N GLU A 655 -27.50 -15.92 -11.44
CA GLU A 655 -28.49 -17.00 -11.65
C GLU A 655 -28.63 -17.50 -13.10
N PHE A 656 -27.94 -16.94 -14.10
CA PHE A 656 -28.25 -17.30 -15.50
C PHE A 656 -27.55 -18.54 -16.06
N PHE A 657 -26.59 -19.15 -15.37
CA PHE A 657 -25.95 -20.38 -15.85
C PHE A 657 -26.61 -21.69 -15.38
N ASN A 658 -27.68 -21.63 -14.57
CA ASN A 658 -28.36 -22.82 -14.06
C ASN A 658 -29.69 -23.17 -14.76
N ARG A 659 -29.93 -22.68 -15.97
CA ARG A 659 -31.05 -23.17 -16.80
C ARG A 659 -30.64 -23.41 -18.25
N GLY A 660 -30.21 -24.64 -18.51
CA GLY A 660 -30.43 -25.34 -19.77
C GLY A 660 -29.44 -25.05 -20.89
N ARG A 661 -28.46 -25.94 -21.05
CA ARG A 661 -28.33 -26.75 -22.26
C ARG A 661 -27.65 -28.08 -21.95
#